data_AF-A0AAX1UEY4-F1
#
_entry.id   AF-A0AAX1UEY4-F1
#
_cell.length_a   1.000
_cell.length_b   1.000
_cell.length_c   1.000
_cell.angle_alpha   90.00
_cell.angle_beta   90.00
_cell.angle_gamma   90.00
#
_symmetry.space_group_name_H-M   'P 1'
#
loop_
_entity.id
_entity.type
_entity.pdbx_description
1 polymer ?
#
loop_
_entity_poly.entity_id
_entity_poly.type
_entity_poly.pdbx_seq_one_letter_code
_entity_poly.pdbx_strand_id
1 'polypeptide(L)'
;MNKEVVLTRFRDVLNVDSINASQADFLSTHVPFRKITVTNDLSGTPISEHISEEEVFNNYFEDSSQYNQHQLIVVDGSSGSGKSHFIRWIEAKLSAEETKNDVVLMIRRSDNTLKGTIKQFLNIDEVKNIRNKDIYERLVKANQNVSEQKFKFEIYHKFLVEIADDNESILSSSDRKNFRELLSSSEFEERMLMAGGPIERIYSKIVDSNTELGEDVLALFDVEDFILDYDFNMKLKNNASKRAVKMANKLLPEDDGSFPDEDCNPKKLVEYMNSKVEPVIKACAGLEPGDFQQIFKEIRQELYSQGKNLILLIEDITSCTGINRDLLDALIVEHTGSNKVDKMCRLTSVIGTTTEYFREFRSNYLDRITTMITIEDGAIGNIQDDLIQFVAKYLNVMSLNTEEITKWYQDGAIDKEYPVHEETEVKNWDSYTYLGKKISLYPFTKKAIINLYNGIDVHKTPRYIIRKIIEPAVESIIQDKKLFPKFLLSKKPNLSFDVIDRVKNTVVNMQLNEDEKDIFTKKIFAILGYWGDGNLDTSREGYIGGISTAVFKEFDLTTFAERLLGTSMDNVIYESDSVDEASEQAVEIQVPHPSSEILEPIKKPIVNKAFEDFTKILSEWHYDKKSFTKAYQVRDEIKKFIFANISWQQEGVPLVSVQMVEKSSYDLVEIERQDKKVGKGLVLLKDDDETYQLLLAIGKSLYLGKKRVGNIEYASWDFEGATSSIRVVTSWLERNKNRFVDVVKAYNDTQKYPDYLKCSIIAEVYRGLLNGDYRINKISDLKTEFLLNDDISREKASLEGHSKEWIDLVNFIYTSDVALKNIDTTHRYFNLIQGNEKNAKRKIINYNSLDNVFRSLKNEGFDIVIDEIDSDVINGRNESIDYLKKILSKVVKAVSKEVEEGKELYRRTLDYFGFTDGTEIETEDIKDLLNEVIQFYRDTETYGVNISLRTNDAISLKNKSAEITKSLVNINVDTNGMSVMEKIILYSSNPMKIVKEFLNFLELVDKDNASVYSEMNLVKENLTRSGVWTDDVDPRFEQNKTEFERFMKLMEG
;
A
#
# COMPACT_ATOMS: atom_id res chain seq x y z
N MET A 1 29.37 -25.52 -35.99
CA MET A 1 28.15 -26.23 -35.57
C MET A 1 27.74 -27.13 -36.73
N ASN A 2 27.48 -28.43 -36.51
CA ASN A 2 27.00 -29.30 -37.59
C ASN A 2 25.48 -29.20 -37.72
N LYS A 3 24.98 -28.42 -38.69
CA LYS A 3 23.53 -28.16 -38.85
C LYS A 3 22.69 -29.41 -39.05
N GLU A 4 23.20 -30.41 -39.77
CA GLU A 4 22.46 -31.64 -40.04
C GLU A 4 22.26 -32.46 -38.76
N VAL A 5 23.29 -32.53 -37.92
CA VAL A 5 23.25 -33.21 -36.62
C VAL A 5 22.40 -32.41 -35.62
N VAL A 6 22.57 -31.09 -35.57
CA VAL A 6 21.76 -30.25 -34.67
C VAL A 6 20.28 -30.36 -35.01
N LEU A 7 19.87 -30.37 -36.28
CA LEU A 7 18.45 -30.51 -36.66
C LEU A 7 17.79 -31.79 -36.11
N THR A 8 18.55 -32.89 -36.02
CA THR A 8 18.05 -34.16 -35.48
C THR A 8 18.11 -34.20 -33.96
N ARG A 9 19.17 -33.66 -33.35
CA ARG A 9 19.42 -33.72 -31.90
C ARG A 9 18.88 -32.55 -31.08
N PHE A 10 18.47 -31.45 -31.72
CA PHE A 10 18.05 -30.21 -31.06
C PHE A 10 16.95 -30.43 -30.01
N ARG A 11 15.91 -31.20 -30.37
CA ARG A 11 14.80 -31.49 -29.45
C ARG A 11 15.19 -32.47 -28.35
N ASP A 12 16.11 -33.38 -28.60
CA ASP A 12 16.51 -34.41 -27.63
C ASP A 12 17.38 -33.84 -26.51
N VAL A 13 18.25 -32.87 -26.84
CA VAL A 13 19.21 -32.25 -25.89
C VAL A 13 18.58 -31.08 -25.11
N LEU A 14 17.67 -30.30 -25.71
CA LEU A 14 17.09 -29.09 -25.09
C LEU A 14 15.89 -29.35 -24.17
N ASN A 15 15.33 -30.57 -24.17
CA ASN A 15 14.09 -30.85 -23.46
C ASN A 15 14.33 -31.05 -21.95
N VAL A 16 14.47 -29.92 -21.23
CA VAL A 16 14.78 -29.84 -19.79
C VAL A 16 13.77 -30.59 -18.91
N ASP A 17 12.52 -30.70 -19.36
CA ASP A 17 11.41 -31.25 -18.57
C ASP A 17 11.06 -32.70 -18.95
N SER A 18 11.62 -33.24 -20.04
CA SER A 18 11.19 -34.56 -20.50
C SER A 18 12.06 -35.68 -19.93
N ILE A 19 11.38 -36.58 -19.24
CA ILE A 19 11.40 -38.06 -19.25
C ILE A 19 12.45 -38.76 -20.17
N ASN A 20 12.91 -38.16 -21.28
CA ASN A 20 13.60 -38.83 -22.39
C ASN A 20 15.06 -38.37 -22.70
N ALA A 21 15.62 -37.35 -22.03
CA ALA A 21 17.03 -37.03 -22.28
C ALA A 21 17.92 -38.16 -21.75
N SER A 22 18.75 -38.74 -22.62
CA SER A 22 19.62 -39.87 -22.27
C SER A 22 20.56 -39.50 -21.11
N GLN A 23 20.91 -40.46 -20.24
CA GLN A 23 21.86 -40.22 -19.15
C GLN A 23 23.21 -39.72 -19.68
N ALA A 24 23.61 -40.17 -20.87
CA ALA A 24 24.80 -39.74 -21.58
C ALA A 24 24.75 -38.24 -21.97
N ASP A 25 23.61 -37.76 -22.48
CA ASP A 25 23.42 -36.34 -22.84
C ASP A 25 23.33 -35.45 -21.59
N PHE A 26 22.70 -35.94 -20.52
CA PHE A 26 22.67 -35.25 -19.24
C PHE A 26 24.08 -35.05 -18.67
N LEU A 27 24.88 -36.13 -18.60
CA LEU A 27 26.21 -36.08 -18.01
C LEU A 27 27.19 -35.24 -18.84
N SER A 28 27.07 -35.28 -20.17
CA SER A 28 27.90 -34.47 -21.06
C SER A 28 27.61 -32.97 -20.97
N THR A 29 26.38 -32.58 -20.66
CA THR A 29 25.97 -31.17 -20.50
C THR A 29 26.07 -30.65 -19.06
N HIS A 30 26.33 -31.54 -18.09
CA HIS A 30 26.39 -31.21 -16.67
C HIS A 30 27.58 -30.31 -16.32
N VAL A 31 27.34 -29.34 -15.43
CA VAL A 31 28.33 -28.45 -14.82
C VAL A 31 28.22 -28.59 -13.30
N PRO A 32 29.34 -28.91 -12.60
CA PRO A 32 29.30 -29.19 -11.17
C PRO A 32 28.84 -28.01 -10.31
N PHE A 33 28.05 -28.30 -9.26
CA PHE A 33 27.74 -27.34 -8.20
C PHE A 33 29.00 -27.03 -7.38
N ARG A 34 29.33 -25.74 -7.26
CA ARG A 34 30.52 -25.27 -6.51
C ARG A 34 30.26 -25.00 -5.01
N LYS A 35 29.00 -24.91 -4.58
CA LYS A 35 28.61 -24.59 -3.20
C LYS A 35 27.66 -25.65 -2.64
N ILE A 36 28.22 -26.78 -2.22
CA ILE A 36 27.48 -27.79 -1.49
C ILE A 36 27.94 -27.77 -0.04
N THR A 37 26.99 -27.57 0.88
CA THR A 37 27.23 -27.70 2.32
C THR A 37 26.70 -29.05 2.79
N VAL A 38 27.51 -29.77 3.54
CA VAL A 38 27.17 -31.10 4.07
C VAL A 38 27.18 -31.04 5.59
N THR A 39 26.08 -31.47 6.19
CA THR A 39 25.85 -31.47 7.63
C THR A 39 25.43 -32.87 8.06
N ASN A 40 26.20 -33.51 8.95
CA ASN A 40 25.87 -34.84 9.49
C ASN A 40 25.29 -34.77 10.91
N ASP A 41 25.48 -33.66 11.63
CA ASP A 41 24.90 -33.44 12.96
C ASP A 41 23.92 -32.27 12.94
N LEU A 42 22.62 -32.55 13.16
CA LEU A 42 21.56 -31.53 13.27
C LEU A 42 21.71 -30.58 14.48
N SER A 43 22.76 -30.72 15.28
CA SER A 43 23.17 -29.75 16.31
C SER A 43 23.85 -28.49 15.76
N GLY A 44 23.96 -28.34 14.44
CA GLY A 44 24.27 -27.06 13.80
C GLY A 44 25.75 -26.74 13.59
N THR A 45 26.64 -27.74 13.67
CA THR A 45 28.05 -27.57 13.28
C THR A 45 28.29 -28.15 11.89
N PRO A 46 28.43 -27.31 10.84
CA PRO A 46 28.84 -27.79 9.53
C PRO A 46 30.24 -28.40 9.59
N ILE A 47 30.43 -29.56 8.96
CA ILE A 47 31.72 -30.26 8.94
C ILE A 47 32.68 -29.60 7.93
N SER A 48 32.14 -28.95 6.91
CA SER A 48 32.89 -28.23 5.88
C SER A 48 32.02 -27.12 5.30
N GLU A 49 32.58 -25.93 5.13
CA GLU A 49 31.89 -24.79 4.51
C GLU A 49 31.60 -25.06 3.02
N HIS A 50 32.42 -25.85 2.30
CA HIS A 50 32.19 -26.20 0.88
C HIS A 50 32.85 -27.56 0.52
N ILE A 51 32.05 -28.53 0.05
CA ILE A 51 32.51 -29.83 -0.52
C ILE A 51 32.12 -29.88 -2.01
N SER A 52 32.93 -30.54 -2.85
CA SER A 52 32.58 -30.76 -4.27
C SER A 52 31.61 -31.95 -4.46
N GLU A 53 30.86 -31.96 -5.56
CA GLU A 53 29.96 -33.09 -5.89
C GLU A 53 30.68 -34.44 -5.91
N GLU A 54 31.88 -34.48 -6.49
CA GLU A 54 32.69 -35.72 -6.58
C GLU A 54 33.13 -36.21 -5.20
N GLU A 55 33.53 -35.31 -4.31
CA GLU A 55 33.84 -35.67 -2.92
C GLU A 55 32.60 -36.18 -2.17
N VAL A 56 31.41 -35.61 -2.42
CA VAL A 56 30.16 -36.12 -1.86
C VAL A 56 29.88 -37.54 -2.38
N PHE A 57 30.02 -37.77 -3.69
CA PHE A 57 29.81 -39.09 -4.27
C PHE A 57 30.77 -40.13 -3.69
N ASN A 58 32.06 -39.83 -3.65
CA ASN A 58 33.09 -40.74 -3.16
C ASN A 58 32.89 -41.08 -1.67
N ASN A 59 32.52 -40.09 -0.84
CA ASN A 59 32.33 -40.29 0.59
C ASN A 59 31.13 -41.18 0.94
N TYR A 60 30.02 -41.09 0.19
CA TYR A 60 28.78 -41.79 0.53
C TYR A 60 28.53 -43.07 -0.29
N PHE A 61 29.04 -43.14 -1.53
CA PHE A 61 28.78 -44.25 -2.45
C PHE A 61 30.03 -45.12 -2.72
N GLU A 62 31.25 -44.60 -2.61
CA GLU A 62 32.48 -45.38 -2.82
C GLU A 62 33.17 -45.83 -1.52
N ASP A 63 33.14 -45.01 -0.45
CA ASP A 63 33.83 -45.32 0.80
C ASP A 63 33.21 -46.54 1.51
N SER A 64 33.99 -47.62 1.53
CA SER A 64 33.70 -48.88 2.21
C SER A 64 33.30 -48.79 3.69
N SER A 65 33.68 -47.71 4.39
CA SER A 65 33.37 -47.51 5.81
C SER A 65 31.91 -47.07 6.06
N GLN A 66 31.35 -46.25 5.16
CA GLN A 66 29.99 -45.73 5.22
C GLN A 66 29.03 -46.52 4.32
N TYR A 67 29.53 -47.11 3.23
CA TYR A 67 28.76 -47.87 2.25
C TYR A 67 27.94 -49.02 2.86
N ASN A 68 28.42 -49.68 3.91
CA ASN A 68 27.71 -50.80 4.54
C ASN A 68 26.62 -50.38 5.55
N GLN A 69 26.42 -49.08 5.80
CA GLN A 69 25.42 -48.59 6.74
C GLN A 69 24.10 -48.27 6.04
N HIS A 70 23.02 -48.23 6.82
CA HIS A 70 21.75 -47.67 6.36
C HIS A 70 21.87 -46.15 6.32
N GLN A 71 21.51 -45.51 5.21
CA GLN A 71 21.67 -44.08 5.02
C GLN A 71 20.37 -43.43 4.54
N LEU A 72 20.02 -42.31 5.18
CA LEU A 72 18.96 -41.41 4.78
C LEU A 72 19.56 -40.02 4.56
N ILE A 73 19.84 -39.72 3.29
CA ILE A 73 20.44 -38.47 2.84
C ILE A 73 19.32 -37.53 2.37
N VAL A 74 19.23 -36.36 2.98
CA VAL A 74 18.25 -35.32 2.60
C VAL A 74 18.97 -34.22 1.83
N VAL A 75 18.47 -33.91 0.64
CA VAL A 75 18.94 -32.80 -0.20
C VAL A 75 17.96 -31.64 -0.07
N ASP A 76 18.37 -30.60 0.65
CA ASP A 76 17.61 -29.38 0.88
C ASP A 76 18.06 -28.23 -0.04
N GLY A 77 17.13 -27.32 -0.34
CA GLY A 77 17.35 -26.14 -1.17
C GLY A 77 16.05 -25.49 -1.63
N SER A 78 16.13 -24.25 -2.11
CA SER A 78 14.97 -23.50 -2.62
C SER A 78 14.38 -24.14 -3.90
N SER A 79 13.13 -23.82 -4.27
CA SER A 79 12.57 -24.31 -5.55
C SER A 79 13.40 -23.80 -6.72
N GLY A 80 13.87 -24.70 -7.58
CA GLY A 80 14.73 -24.35 -8.72
C GLY A 80 16.24 -24.26 -8.40
N SER A 81 16.67 -24.55 -7.16
CA SER A 81 18.09 -24.53 -6.77
C SER A 81 18.97 -25.62 -7.42
N GLY A 82 18.35 -26.62 -8.08
CA GLY A 82 19.07 -27.72 -8.74
C GLY A 82 19.04 -29.06 -8.01
N LYS A 83 18.25 -29.23 -6.94
CA LYS A 83 18.14 -30.50 -6.19
C LYS A 83 17.88 -31.74 -7.05
N SER A 84 16.85 -31.70 -7.90
CA SER A 84 16.53 -32.83 -8.77
C SER A 84 17.63 -33.08 -9.80
N HIS A 85 18.35 -32.02 -10.23
CA HIS A 85 19.52 -32.13 -11.09
C HIS A 85 20.69 -32.83 -10.39
N PHE A 86 20.93 -32.52 -9.11
CA PHE A 86 21.94 -33.20 -8.29
C PHE A 86 21.61 -34.69 -8.10
N ILE A 87 20.36 -35.02 -7.78
CA ILE A 87 19.93 -36.42 -7.62
C ILE A 87 20.03 -37.20 -8.93
N ARG A 88 19.70 -36.56 -10.06
CA ARG A 88 19.88 -37.14 -11.40
C ARG A 88 21.35 -37.35 -11.77
N TRP A 89 22.24 -36.47 -11.31
CA TRP A 89 23.67 -36.65 -11.46
C TRP A 89 24.19 -37.87 -10.69
N ILE A 90 23.71 -38.10 -9.46
CA ILE A 90 24.02 -39.31 -8.69
C ILE A 90 23.55 -40.56 -9.44
N GLU A 91 22.31 -40.56 -9.96
CA GLU A 91 21.78 -41.68 -10.76
C GLU A 91 22.65 -41.99 -11.98
N ALA A 92 23.01 -40.95 -12.75
CA ALA A 92 23.79 -41.10 -13.98
C ALA A 92 25.21 -41.63 -13.71
N LYS A 93 25.85 -41.21 -12.60
CA LYS A 93 27.15 -41.72 -12.16
C LYS A 93 27.06 -43.17 -11.66
N LEU A 94 26.09 -43.49 -10.80
CA LEU A 94 25.87 -44.86 -10.30
C LEU A 94 25.53 -45.86 -11.42
N SER A 95 24.88 -45.39 -12.49
CA SER A 95 24.54 -46.23 -13.65
C SER A 95 25.72 -46.41 -14.62
N ALA A 96 26.68 -45.49 -14.63
CA ALA A 96 27.88 -45.54 -15.48
C ALA A 96 28.97 -46.45 -14.87
N GLU A 97 29.07 -46.49 -13.54
CA GLU A 97 29.93 -47.43 -12.84
C GLU A 97 29.17 -48.76 -12.66
N GLU A 98 29.72 -49.89 -13.14
CA GLU A 98 29.20 -51.22 -12.82
C GLU A 98 29.36 -51.49 -11.30
N THR A 99 28.42 -51.01 -10.50
CA THR A 99 28.49 -51.06 -9.04
C THR A 99 27.92 -52.37 -8.49
N LYS A 100 28.80 -53.05 -7.73
CA LYS A 100 28.60 -54.15 -6.76
C LYS A 100 27.13 -54.43 -6.33
N ASN A 101 26.41 -55.29 -7.04
CA ASN A 101 25.09 -55.85 -6.63
C ASN A 101 24.04 -54.82 -6.14
N ASP A 102 24.18 -53.53 -6.46
CA ASP A 102 23.24 -52.48 -6.03
C ASP A 102 22.16 -52.30 -7.09
N VAL A 103 20.89 -52.26 -6.68
CA VAL A 103 19.75 -51.92 -7.54
C VAL A 103 19.44 -50.45 -7.32
N VAL A 104 19.65 -49.62 -8.35
CA VAL A 104 19.34 -48.19 -8.31
C VAL A 104 17.92 -47.97 -8.82
N LEU A 105 17.09 -47.29 -8.03
CA LEU A 105 15.75 -46.90 -8.42
C LEU A 105 15.58 -45.39 -8.24
N MET A 106 15.20 -44.71 -9.32
CA MET A 106 14.89 -43.29 -9.32
C MET A 106 13.38 -43.06 -9.43
N ILE A 107 12.83 -42.30 -8.49
CA ILE A 107 11.44 -41.83 -8.48
C ILE A 107 11.46 -40.36 -8.93
N ARG A 108 11.06 -40.16 -10.19
CA ARG A 108 11.07 -38.86 -10.89
C ARG A 108 9.78 -38.09 -10.69
N ARG A 109 9.85 -36.75 -10.63
CA ARG A 109 8.70 -35.85 -10.39
C ARG A 109 7.43 -36.17 -11.20
N SER A 110 7.54 -36.56 -12.47
CA SER A 110 6.40 -36.92 -13.34
C SER A 110 5.70 -38.23 -12.93
N ASP A 111 6.42 -39.12 -12.26
CA ASP A 111 5.97 -40.46 -11.90
C ASP A 111 5.73 -40.61 -10.38
N ASN A 112 5.79 -39.51 -9.62
CA ASN A 112 5.66 -39.45 -8.15
C ASN A 112 4.22 -39.65 -7.65
N THR A 113 3.34 -40.24 -8.46
CA THR A 113 2.03 -40.67 -8.00
C THR A 113 2.16 -41.98 -7.22
N LEU A 114 1.30 -42.18 -6.22
CA LEU A 114 1.22 -43.43 -5.45
C LEU A 114 1.25 -44.68 -6.32
N LYS A 115 0.46 -44.65 -7.39
CA LYS A 115 0.35 -45.73 -8.34
C LYS A 115 1.61 -45.87 -9.20
N GLY A 116 2.18 -44.75 -9.64
CA GLY A 116 3.43 -44.71 -10.40
C GLY A 116 4.58 -45.34 -9.63
N THR A 117 4.78 -44.93 -8.37
CA THR A 117 5.85 -45.45 -7.51
C THR A 117 5.70 -46.94 -7.23
N ILE A 118 4.50 -47.42 -6.87
CA ILE A 118 4.26 -48.87 -6.66
C ILE A 118 4.48 -49.65 -7.96
N LYS A 119 4.03 -49.13 -9.11
CA LYS A 119 4.24 -49.77 -10.41
C LYS A 119 5.72 -49.82 -10.78
N GLN A 120 6.49 -48.77 -10.49
CA GLN A 120 7.94 -48.75 -10.69
C GLN A 120 8.63 -49.81 -9.85
N PHE A 121 8.29 -49.93 -8.55
CA PHE A 121 8.81 -50.99 -7.69
C PHE A 121 8.51 -52.40 -8.21
N LEU A 122 7.29 -52.64 -8.72
CA LEU A 122 6.87 -53.94 -9.25
C LEU A 122 7.48 -54.27 -10.62
N ASN A 123 7.94 -53.27 -11.36
CA ASN A 123 8.55 -53.44 -12.68
C ASN A 123 10.05 -53.78 -12.64
N ILE A 124 10.71 -53.62 -11.48
CA ILE A 124 12.11 -54.01 -11.29
C ILE A 124 12.25 -55.50 -11.62
N ASP A 125 13.17 -55.85 -12.52
CA ASP A 125 13.35 -57.22 -13.03
C ASP A 125 13.59 -58.23 -11.89
N GLU A 126 14.34 -57.81 -10.88
CA GLU A 126 14.65 -58.55 -9.65
C GLU A 126 13.45 -58.79 -8.76
N VAL A 127 12.41 -57.96 -8.85
CA VAL A 127 11.27 -57.93 -7.91
C VAL A 127 10.01 -58.57 -8.53
N LYS A 128 10.10 -59.04 -9.79
CA LYS A 128 9.00 -59.66 -10.54
C LYS A 128 8.38 -60.89 -9.88
N ASN A 129 9.07 -61.54 -8.93
CA ASN A 129 8.70 -62.81 -8.28
C ASN A 129 8.15 -62.67 -6.83
N ILE A 130 7.77 -61.47 -6.38
CA ILE A 130 7.16 -61.30 -5.04
C ILE A 130 5.92 -62.19 -4.86
N ARG A 131 5.80 -62.82 -3.68
CA ARG A 131 4.72 -63.77 -3.31
C ARG A 131 3.30 -63.21 -3.44
N ASN A 132 3.11 -61.90 -3.24
CA ASN A 132 1.80 -61.23 -3.20
C ASN A 132 1.53 -60.32 -4.42
N LYS A 133 2.26 -60.50 -5.53
CA LYS A 133 2.16 -59.65 -6.73
C LYS A 133 0.73 -59.44 -7.24
N ASP A 134 -0.10 -60.48 -7.24
CA ASP A 134 -1.49 -60.41 -7.72
C ASP A 134 -2.38 -59.51 -6.86
N ILE A 135 -2.11 -59.41 -5.56
CA ILE A 135 -2.84 -58.54 -4.63
C ILE A 135 -2.47 -57.09 -4.92
N TYR A 136 -1.18 -56.80 -5.10
CA TYR A 136 -0.68 -55.46 -5.39
C TYR A 136 -1.05 -54.98 -6.79
N GLU A 137 -1.01 -55.84 -7.80
CA GLU A 137 -1.53 -55.52 -9.14
C GLU A 137 -3.04 -55.26 -9.12
N ARG A 138 -3.81 -55.96 -8.29
CA ARG A 138 -5.24 -55.70 -8.10
C ARG A 138 -5.51 -54.35 -7.44
N LEU A 139 -4.73 -53.97 -6.43
CA LEU A 139 -4.81 -52.62 -5.82
C LEU A 139 -4.53 -51.52 -6.85
N VAL A 140 -3.53 -51.71 -7.72
CA VAL A 140 -3.18 -50.78 -8.80
C VAL A 140 -4.26 -50.74 -9.91
N LYS A 141 -4.96 -51.86 -10.17
CA LYS A 141 -5.99 -52.02 -11.22
C LYS A 141 -7.42 -51.67 -10.80
N ALA A 142 -7.75 -51.66 -9.50
CA ALA A 142 -9.13 -51.54 -9.00
C ALA A 142 -9.89 -50.30 -9.50
N ASN A 143 -9.20 -49.22 -9.84
CA ASN A 143 -9.81 -47.94 -10.26
C ASN A 143 -9.74 -47.67 -11.78
N GLN A 144 -9.22 -48.60 -12.60
CA GLN A 144 -9.08 -48.38 -14.06
C GLN A 144 -10.38 -48.54 -14.87
N ASN A 145 -11.39 -49.19 -14.30
CA ASN A 145 -12.68 -49.44 -14.98
C ASN A 145 -13.77 -48.42 -14.59
N VAL A 146 -13.43 -47.40 -13.82
CA VAL A 146 -14.34 -46.33 -13.41
C VAL A 146 -14.18 -45.18 -14.40
N SER A 147 -15.29 -44.62 -14.91
CA SER A 147 -15.23 -43.44 -15.76
C SER A 147 -14.63 -42.27 -14.99
N GLU A 148 -13.81 -41.46 -15.66
CA GLU A 148 -13.16 -40.25 -15.09
C GLU A 148 -14.12 -39.39 -14.27
N GLN A 149 -15.32 -39.11 -14.81
CA GLN A 149 -16.36 -38.35 -14.11
C GLN A 149 -16.79 -39.03 -12.81
N LYS A 150 -17.00 -40.35 -12.82
CA LYS A 150 -17.44 -41.09 -11.63
C LYS A 150 -16.37 -41.09 -10.54
N PHE A 151 -15.09 -41.12 -10.91
CA PHE A 151 -14.00 -41.03 -9.94
C PHE A 151 -13.85 -39.63 -9.35
N LYS A 152 -14.05 -38.56 -10.14
CA LYS A 152 -14.12 -37.18 -9.63
C LYS A 152 -15.25 -36.99 -8.61
N PHE A 153 -16.43 -37.56 -8.89
CA PHE A 153 -17.53 -37.60 -7.92
C PHE A 153 -17.18 -38.39 -6.67
N GLU A 154 -16.45 -39.50 -6.79
CA GLU A 154 -16.01 -40.30 -5.64
C GLU A 154 -15.05 -39.52 -4.74
N ILE A 155 -14.05 -38.83 -5.31
CA ILE A 155 -13.15 -37.93 -4.59
C ILE A 155 -13.97 -36.87 -3.84
N TYR A 156 -14.90 -36.22 -4.54
CA TYR A 156 -15.75 -35.18 -3.96
C TYR A 156 -16.59 -35.67 -2.78
N HIS A 157 -17.22 -36.84 -2.92
CA HIS A 157 -18.01 -37.45 -1.85
C HIS A 157 -17.14 -37.89 -0.66
N LYS A 158 -15.91 -38.34 -0.90
CA LYS A 158 -14.98 -38.66 0.19
C LYS A 158 -14.59 -37.43 1.00
N PHE A 159 -14.40 -36.27 0.37
CA PHE A 159 -14.26 -35.00 1.10
C PHE A 159 -15.47 -34.71 1.99
N LEU A 160 -16.70 -34.91 1.49
CA LEU A 160 -17.92 -34.70 2.29
C LEU A 160 -18.02 -35.65 3.49
N VAL A 161 -17.53 -36.88 3.36
CA VAL A 161 -17.49 -37.86 4.46
C VAL A 161 -16.45 -37.45 5.50
N GLU A 162 -15.25 -37.08 5.07
CA GLU A 162 -14.16 -36.70 5.98
C GLU A 162 -14.52 -35.45 6.81
N ILE A 163 -15.20 -34.46 6.19
CA ILE A 163 -15.69 -33.26 6.88
C ILE A 163 -16.78 -33.59 7.91
N ALA A 164 -17.52 -34.69 7.72
CA ALA A 164 -18.57 -35.11 8.63
C ALA A 164 -18.01 -35.69 9.94
N ASP A 165 -16.95 -36.50 9.84
CA ASP A 165 -16.39 -37.30 10.95
C ASP A 165 -15.31 -36.58 11.76
N ASP A 166 -14.86 -35.42 11.27
CA ASP A 166 -13.78 -34.65 11.89
C ASP A 166 -14.19 -33.95 13.20
N ASN A 167 -13.70 -34.42 14.35
CA ASN A 167 -14.01 -33.83 15.66
C ASN A 167 -12.97 -32.78 16.14
N GLU A 168 -11.82 -32.68 15.48
CA GLU A 168 -10.72 -31.75 15.80
C GLU A 168 -10.53 -30.71 14.68
N SER A 169 -11.61 -30.04 14.28
CA SER A 169 -11.59 -29.06 13.19
C SER A 169 -11.15 -27.68 13.63
N ILE A 170 -10.38 -26.98 12.77
CA ILE A 170 -10.03 -25.55 12.90
C ILE A 170 -11.30 -24.66 12.83
N LEU A 171 -12.34 -25.14 12.16
CA LEU A 171 -13.65 -24.49 12.03
C LEU A 171 -14.57 -24.79 13.22
N SER A 172 -15.45 -23.85 13.57
CA SER A 172 -16.50 -24.07 14.58
C SER A 172 -17.48 -25.17 14.14
N SER A 173 -18.06 -25.90 15.10
CA SER A 173 -19.05 -26.97 14.81
C SER A 173 -20.26 -26.47 14.00
N SER A 174 -20.63 -25.20 14.17
CA SER A 174 -21.70 -24.56 13.39
C SER A 174 -21.26 -24.27 11.96
N ASP A 175 -20.07 -23.69 11.77
CA ASP A 175 -19.56 -23.33 10.45
C ASP A 175 -19.20 -24.56 9.62
N ARG A 176 -18.68 -25.62 10.23
CA ARG A 176 -18.47 -26.91 9.56
C ARG A 176 -19.76 -27.48 8.97
N LYS A 177 -20.86 -27.41 9.73
CA LYS A 177 -22.19 -27.83 9.24
C LYS A 177 -22.70 -26.94 8.11
N ASN A 178 -22.49 -25.62 8.21
CA ASN A 178 -22.88 -24.67 7.15
C ASN A 178 -22.04 -24.86 5.88
N PHE A 179 -20.75 -25.14 6.02
CA PHE A 179 -19.83 -25.38 4.91
C PHE A 179 -20.11 -26.70 4.20
N ARG A 180 -20.40 -27.77 4.95
CA ARG A 180 -20.84 -29.04 4.36
C ARG A 180 -22.13 -28.89 3.54
N GLU A 181 -23.08 -28.10 4.03
CA GLU A 181 -24.32 -27.79 3.32
C GLU A 181 -24.06 -26.97 2.04
N LEU A 182 -23.06 -26.09 2.05
CA LEU A 182 -22.61 -25.37 0.86
C LEU A 182 -21.97 -26.32 -0.16
N LEU A 183 -21.06 -27.20 0.26
CA LEU A 183 -20.48 -28.22 -0.60
C LEU A 183 -21.56 -29.17 -1.17
N SER A 184 -22.59 -29.50 -0.38
CA SER A 184 -23.67 -30.37 -0.87
C SER A 184 -24.64 -29.70 -1.85
N SER A 185 -24.44 -28.41 -2.19
CA SER A 185 -25.28 -27.69 -3.15
C SER A 185 -24.85 -27.99 -4.59
N SER A 186 -25.81 -28.23 -5.48
CA SER A 186 -25.58 -28.57 -6.89
C SER A 186 -24.69 -27.55 -7.61
N GLU A 187 -24.92 -26.26 -7.37
CA GLU A 187 -24.22 -25.16 -8.01
C GLU A 187 -22.75 -25.08 -7.57
N PHE A 188 -22.46 -25.43 -6.31
CA PHE A 188 -21.10 -25.41 -5.79
C PHE A 188 -20.35 -26.70 -6.14
N GLU A 189 -21.04 -27.83 -6.17
CA GLU A 189 -20.52 -29.11 -6.68
C GLU A 189 -20.10 -28.99 -8.15
N GLU A 190 -20.95 -28.42 -9.01
CA GLU A 190 -20.61 -28.13 -10.41
C GLU A 190 -19.35 -27.26 -10.51
N ARG A 191 -19.25 -26.20 -9.69
CA ARG A 191 -18.08 -25.32 -9.67
C ARG A 191 -16.78 -26.04 -9.27
N MET A 192 -16.85 -26.93 -8.28
CA MET A 192 -15.71 -27.71 -7.82
C MET A 192 -15.26 -28.76 -8.86
N LEU A 193 -16.18 -29.24 -9.69
CA LEU A 193 -15.97 -30.24 -10.74
C LEU A 193 -15.74 -29.65 -12.14
N MET A 194 -15.75 -28.32 -12.31
CA MET A 194 -15.46 -27.67 -13.60
C MET A 194 -14.03 -27.96 -14.08
N ALA A 195 -13.82 -27.90 -15.40
CA ALA A 195 -12.49 -28.04 -16.00
C ALA A 195 -11.52 -26.97 -15.46
N GLY A 196 -10.39 -27.40 -14.89
CA GLY A 196 -9.44 -26.52 -14.19
C GLY A 196 -9.79 -26.23 -12.71
N GLY A 197 -10.93 -26.74 -12.21
CA GLY A 197 -11.35 -26.66 -10.82
C GLY A 197 -10.51 -27.55 -9.88
N PRO A 198 -10.64 -27.39 -8.56
CA PRO A 198 -9.75 -28.04 -7.59
C PRO A 198 -9.84 -29.56 -7.59
N ILE A 199 -11.02 -30.15 -7.84
CA ILE A 199 -11.17 -31.61 -7.90
C ILE A 199 -10.51 -32.17 -9.17
N GLU A 200 -10.52 -31.43 -10.27
CA GLU A 200 -9.75 -31.77 -11.48
C GLU A 200 -8.26 -31.83 -11.17
N ARG A 201 -7.73 -30.80 -10.51
CA ARG A 201 -6.30 -30.72 -10.15
C ARG A 201 -5.88 -31.89 -9.26
N ILE A 202 -6.70 -32.24 -8.28
CA ILE A 202 -6.46 -33.39 -7.39
C ILE A 202 -6.58 -34.71 -8.16
N TYR A 203 -7.58 -34.85 -9.03
CA TYR A 203 -7.79 -36.02 -9.87
C TYR A 203 -6.61 -36.29 -10.81
N SER A 204 -6.19 -35.29 -11.56
CA SER A 204 -5.08 -35.39 -12.53
C SER A 204 -3.81 -35.88 -11.84
N LYS A 205 -3.54 -35.43 -10.60
CA LYS A 205 -2.37 -35.90 -9.84
C LYS A 205 -2.48 -37.34 -9.31
N ILE A 206 -3.69 -37.87 -9.12
CA ILE A 206 -3.88 -39.27 -8.68
C ILE A 206 -3.76 -40.24 -9.88
N VAL A 207 -4.27 -39.85 -11.06
CA VAL A 207 -4.45 -40.76 -12.20
C VAL A 207 -3.44 -40.55 -13.31
N ASP A 208 -3.12 -39.30 -13.68
CA ASP A 208 -2.34 -39.00 -14.89
C ASP A 208 -0.87 -38.75 -14.58
N SER A 209 -0.01 -39.60 -15.16
CA SER A 209 1.45 -39.43 -15.20
C SER A 209 1.92 -38.56 -16.39
N ASN A 210 1.01 -38.06 -17.23
CA ASN A 210 1.33 -37.63 -18.60
C ASN A 210 0.79 -36.25 -19.04
N THR A 211 0.47 -35.31 -18.15
CA THR A 211 0.08 -33.96 -18.60
C THR A 211 1.29 -33.11 -18.99
N GLU A 212 1.39 -32.82 -20.30
CA GLU A 212 2.28 -31.84 -20.96
C GLU A 212 2.03 -30.37 -20.53
N LEU A 213 1.22 -30.12 -19.50
CA LEU A 213 0.89 -28.78 -19.02
C LEU A 213 1.88 -28.38 -17.92
N GLY A 214 2.93 -27.68 -18.34
CA GLY A 214 4.09 -27.28 -17.55
C GLY A 214 3.86 -26.19 -16.49
N GLU A 215 2.87 -26.34 -15.62
CA GLU A 215 2.81 -25.57 -14.37
C GLU A 215 2.81 -26.52 -13.15
N ASP A 216 3.69 -26.22 -12.20
CA ASP A 216 3.86 -26.88 -10.90
C ASP A 216 2.61 -26.66 -10.01
N VAL A 217 1.43 -27.10 -10.46
CA VAL A 217 0.20 -26.90 -9.70
C VAL A 217 0.15 -27.94 -8.58
N LEU A 218 0.38 -27.47 -7.35
CA LEU A 218 0.18 -28.28 -6.15
C LEU A 218 -1.27 -28.80 -6.16
N ALA A 219 -1.48 -30.08 -5.86
CA ALA A 219 -2.83 -30.66 -5.73
C ALA A 219 -3.46 -30.26 -4.40
N LEU A 220 -3.61 -28.95 -4.24
CA LEU A 220 -4.17 -28.28 -3.08
C LEU A 220 -5.27 -27.33 -3.57
N PHE A 221 -6.15 -26.98 -2.64
CA PHE A 221 -7.11 -25.92 -2.82
C PHE A 221 -6.41 -24.56 -2.70
N ASP A 222 -6.87 -23.61 -3.50
CA ASP A 222 -6.42 -22.22 -3.51
C ASP A 222 -7.49 -21.29 -2.93
N VAL A 223 -7.06 -20.10 -2.51
CA VAL A 223 -7.96 -19.10 -1.91
C VAL A 223 -9.06 -18.70 -2.90
N GLU A 224 -8.73 -18.60 -4.18
CA GLU A 224 -9.65 -18.23 -5.27
C GLU A 224 -10.77 -19.25 -5.48
N ASP A 225 -10.55 -20.53 -5.12
CA ASP A 225 -11.57 -21.58 -5.23
C ASP A 225 -12.76 -21.31 -4.30
N PHE A 226 -12.54 -20.56 -3.20
CA PHE A 226 -13.55 -20.26 -2.19
C PHE A 226 -14.02 -18.80 -2.19
N ILE A 227 -13.54 -17.95 -3.11
CA ILE A 227 -14.05 -16.59 -3.28
C ILE A 227 -15.35 -16.66 -4.08
N LEU A 228 -16.45 -16.22 -3.46
CA LEU A 228 -17.76 -16.16 -4.10
C LEU A 228 -18.06 -14.76 -4.61
N ASP A 229 -18.80 -14.66 -5.71
CA ASP A 229 -19.32 -13.41 -6.25
C ASP A 229 -20.81 -13.24 -5.91
N TYR A 230 -21.31 -12.01 -6.09
CA TYR A 230 -22.70 -11.67 -5.78
C TYR A 230 -23.69 -12.45 -6.65
N ASP A 231 -23.33 -12.72 -7.90
CA ASP A 231 -24.17 -13.45 -8.87
C ASP A 231 -24.34 -14.92 -8.47
N PHE A 232 -23.28 -15.58 -8.01
CA PHE A 232 -23.35 -16.94 -7.48
C PHE A 232 -24.22 -17.01 -6.22
N ASN A 233 -24.09 -16.05 -5.31
CA ASN A 233 -24.94 -16.00 -4.11
C ASN A 233 -26.42 -15.73 -4.41
N MET A 234 -26.73 -14.94 -5.45
CA MET A 234 -28.11 -14.79 -5.93
C MET A 234 -28.67 -16.10 -6.48
N LYS A 235 -27.89 -16.88 -7.22
CA LYS A 235 -28.30 -18.22 -7.69
C LYS A 235 -28.54 -19.19 -6.54
N LEU A 236 -27.64 -19.19 -5.55
CA LEU A 236 -27.72 -20.06 -4.37
C LEU A 236 -28.96 -19.77 -3.49
N LYS A 237 -29.42 -18.52 -3.43
CA LYS A 237 -30.62 -18.13 -2.65
C LYS A 237 -31.90 -18.84 -3.08
N ASN A 238 -32.00 -19.23 -4.34
CA ASN A 238 -33.21 -19.84 -4.90
C ASN A 238 -33.23 -21.38 -4.75
N ASN A 239 -32.05 -22.01 -4.68
CA ASN A 239 -31.93 -23.47 -4.82
C ASN A 239 -31.23 -24.18 -3.64
N ALA A 240 -30.61 -23.44 -2.70
CA ALA A 240 -29.83 -24.04 -1.62
C ALA A 240 -30.44 -23.83 -0.21
N SER A 241 -29.91 -24.56 0.77
CA SER A 241 -30.38 -24.49 2.15
C SER A 241 -30.03 -23.15 2.82
N LYS A 242 -30.81 -22.72 3.83
CA LYS A 242 -30.52 -21.50 4.61
C LYS A 242 -29.13 -21.52 5.26
N ARG A 243 -28.56 -22.70 5.49
CA ARG A 243 -27.19 -22.88 6.03
C ARG A 243 -26.14 -22.66 4.95
N ALA A 244 -26.34 -23.20 3.76
CA ALA A 244 -25.49 -22.97 2.60
C ALA A 244 -25.42 -21.46 2.26
N VAL A 245 -26.58 -20.77 2.22
CA VAL A 245 -26.62 -19.32 1.97
C VAL A 245 -25.91 -18.51 3.04
N LYS A 246 -25.99 -18.92 4.32
CA LYS A 246 -25.24 -18.27 5.41
C LYS A 246 -23.73 -18.41 5.21
N MET A 247 -23.26 -19.60 4.84
CA MET A 247 -21.85 -19.82 4.55
C MET A 247 -21.41 -19.00 3.33
N ALA A 248 -22.22 -19.00 2.28
CA ALA A 248 -21.91 -18.29 1.06
C ALA A 248 -21.81 -16.77 1.26
N ASN A 249 -22.65 -16.20 2.13
CA ASN A 249 -22.55 -14.78 2.50
C ASN A 249 -21.27 -14.44 3.29
N LYS A 250 -20.72 -15.38 4.07
CA LYS A 250 -19.44 -15.17 4.78
C LYS A 250 -18.23 -15.17 3.82
N LEU A 251 -18.37 -15.77 2.64
CA LEU A 251 -17.32 -15.91 1.63
C LEU A 251 -17.41 -14.85 0.51
N LEU A 252 -18.28 -13.84 0.68
CA LEU A 252 -18.32 -12.65 -0.17
C LEU A 252 -17.26 -11.64 0.32
N PRO A 253 -16.40 -11.13 -0.56
CA PRO A 253 -15.51 -10.02 -0.22
C PRO A 253 -16.30 -8.71 -0.06
N GLU A 254 -15.96 -7.91 0.96
CA GLU A 254 -16.47 -6.55 1.16
C GLU A 254 -15.75 -5.53 0.26
N ASP A 255 -16.24 -4.28 0.21
CA ASP A 255 -15.74 -3.21 -0.68
C ASP A 255 -14.26 -2.86 -0.47
N ASP A 256 -13.68 -3.23 0.68
CA ASP A 256 -12.28 -3.05 1.05
C ASP A 256 -11.41 -4.30 0.80
N GLY A 257 -12.00 -5.39 0.31
CA GLY A 257 -11.34 -6.69 0.08
C GLY A 257 -11.19 -7.55 1.35
N SER A 258 -11.77 -7.13 2.47
CA SER A 258 -11.88 -7.93 3.69
C SER A 258 -13.08 -8.89 3.63
N PHE A 259 -13.12 -9.88 4.53
CA PHE A 259 -14.24 -10.81 4.64
C PHE A 259 -15.00 -10.56 5.94
N PRO A 260 -16.35 -10.72 5.95
CA PRO A 260 -17.20 -10.38 7.10
C PRO A 260 -16.87 -11.11 8.42
N ASP A 261 -16.12 -12.22 8.35
CA ASP A 261 -15.81 -13.08 9.48
C ASP A 261 -14.31 -13.43 9.49
N GLU A 262 -13.56 -12.87 10.44
CA GLU A 262 -12.12 -13.18 10.63
C GLU A 262 -11.90 -14.64 11.06
N ASP A 263 -12.91 -15.28 11.67
CA ASP A 263 -12.85 -16.66 12.11
C ASP A 263 -13.20 -17.67 11.01
N CYS A 264 -13.85 -17.22 9.95
CA CYS A 264 -14.28 -18.05 8.83
C CYS A 264 -14.09 -17.33 7.49
N ASN A 265 -12.83 -17.31 7.02
CA ASN A 265 -12.43 -16.70 5.75
C ASN A 265 -11.96 -17.76 4.74
N PRO A 266 -11.84 -17.42 3.44
CA PRO A 266 -11.35 -18.35 2.41
C PRO A 266 -9.98 -18.97 2.74
N LYS A 267 -9.07 -18.25 3.39
CA LYS A 267 -7.75 -18.79 3.77
C LYS A 267 -7.86 -19.94 4.80
N LYS A 268 -8.67 -19.75 5.84
CA LYS A 268 -8.94 -20.78 6.86
C LYS A 268 -9.66 -21.99 6.26
N LEU A 269 -10.55 -21.78 5.29
CA LEU A 269 -11.18 -22.89 4.55
C LEU A 269 -10.20 -23.67 3.70
N VAL A 270 -9.28 -22.98 3.02
CA VAL A 270 -8.20 -23.62 2.26
C VAL A 270 -7.32 -24.47 3.17
N GLU A 271 -6.85 -23.91 4.29
CA GLU A 271 -6.05 -24.63 5.27
C GLU A 271 -6.80 -25.88 5.79
N TYR A 272 -8.09 -25.73 6.08
CA TYR A 272 -8.94 -26.84 6.49
C TYR A 272 -9.07 -27.92 5.41
N MET A 273 -9.44 -27.54 4.18
CA MET A 273 -9.63 -28.49 3.08
C MET A 273 -8.33 -29.19 2.69
N ASN A 274 -7.21 -28.47 2.68
CA ASN A 274 -5.89 -29.03 2.41
C ASN A 274 -5.46 -30.05 3.46
N SER A 275 -5.83 -29.86 4.73
CA SER A 275 -5.58 -30.88 5.78
C SER A 275 -6.31 -32.21 5.51
N LYS A 276 -7.38 -32.20 4.72
CA LYS A 276 -8.19 -33.38 4.39
C LYS A 276 -7.85 -34.02 3.05
N VAL A 277 -6.96 -33.41 2.25
CA VAL A 277 -6.52 -33.96 0.96
C VAL A 277 -5.83 -35.31 1.13
N GLU A 278 -4.87 -35.44 2.07
CA GLU A 278 -4.13 -36.69 2.27
C GLU A 278 -5.05 -37.87 2.70
N PRO A 279 -5.92 -37.72 3.73
CA PRO A 279 -6.89 -38.77 4.09
C PRO A 279 -7.79 -39.20 2.92
N VAL A 280 -8.30 -38.23 2.15
CA VAL A 280 -9.20 -38.51 1.01
C VAL A 280 -8.48 -39.25 -0.10
N ILE A 281 -7.23 -38.88 -0.42
CA ILE A 281 -6.41 -39.58 -1.42
C ILE A 281 -6.18 -41.04 -0.98
N LYS A 282 -5.82 -41.29 0.29
CA LYS A 282 -5.63 -42.65 0.81
C LYS A 282 -6.92 -43.47 0.72
N ALA A 283 -8.06 -42.88 1.09
CA ALA A 283 -9.36 -43.53 1.03
C ALA A 283 -9.82 -43.84 -0.41
N CYS A 284 -9.45 -43.02 -1.39
CA CYS A 284 -9.74 -43.27 -2.82
C CYS A 284 -8.79 -44.31 -3.43
N ALA A 285 -7.55 -44.39 -2.95
CA ALA A 285 -6.58 -45.39 -3.40
C ALA A 285 -6.82 -46.79 -2.80
N GLY A 286 -7.67 -46.89 -1.77
CA GLY A 286 -8.00 -48.16 -1.12
C GLY A 286 -6.85 -48.77 -0.32
N LEU A 287 -5.90 -47.95 0.14
CA LEU A 287 -4.79 -48.38 0.99
C LEU A 287 -5.10 -48.10 2.46
N GLU A 288 -4.89 -49.10 3.32
CA GLU A 288 -4.93 -48.92 4.76
C GLU A 288 -3.60 -48.35 5.29
N PRO A 289 -3.61 -47.61 6.42
CA PRO A 289 -2.38 -47.14 7.05
C PRO A 289 -1.45 -48.31 7.38
N GLY A 290 -0.28 -48.37 6.71
CA GLY A 290 0.73 -49.44 6.90
C GLY A 290 0.92 -50.38 5.71
N ASP A 291 -0.02 -50.44 4.76
CA ASP A 291 0.09 -51.33 3.58
C ASP A 291 1.35 -51.02 2.75
N PHE A 292 1.65 -49.73 2.54
CA PHE A 292 2.84 -49.31 1.80
C PHE A 292 4.14 -49.75 2.47
N GLN A 293 4.23 -49.65 3.81
CA GLN A 293 5.40 -50.08 4.58
C GLN A 293 5.61 -51.58 4.44
N GLN A 294 4.53 -52.36 4.42
CA GLN A 294 4.58 -53.79 4.23
C GLN A 294 5.02 -54.17 2.81
N ILE A 295 4.50 -53.50 1.78
CA ILE A 295 4.94 -53.67 0.38
C ILE A 295 6.45 -53.40 0.27
N PHE A 296 6.91 -52.28 0.82
CA PHE A 296 8.32 -51.89 0.76
C PHE A 296 9.22 -52.87 1.53
N LYS A 297 8.76 -53.38 2.67
CA LYS A 297 9.45 -54.42 3.45
C LYS A 297 9.59 -55.72 2.64
N GLU A 298 8.53 -56.19 1.97
CA GLU A 298 8.58 -57.39 1.13
C GLU A 298 9.56 -57.23 -0.04
N ILE A 299 9.61 -56.06 -0.69
CA ILE A 299 10.58 -55.76 -1.75
C ILE A 299 12.02 -55.87 -1.23
N ARG A 300 12.31 -55.25 -0.07
CA ARG A 300 13.65 -55.30 0.53
C ARG A 300 14.06 -56.71 0.97
N GLN A 301 13.11 -57.56 1.37
CA GLN A 301 13.37 -58.96 1.69
C GLN A 301 13.72 -59.79 0.45
N GLU A 302 13.02 -59.53 -0.66
CA GLU A 302 13.29 -60.22 -1.92
C GLU A 302 14.69 -59.86 -2.46
N LEU A 303 15.05 -58.57 -2.46
CA LEU A 303 16.39 -58.11 -2.85
C LEU A 303 17.49 -58.69 -1.95
N TYR A 304 17.23 -58.80 -0.64
CA TYR A 304 18.16 -59.43 0.30
C TYR A 304 18.39 -60.91 -0.02
N SER A 305 17.33 -61.64 -0.40
CA SER A 305 17.43 -63.05 -0.78
C SER A 305 18.33 -63.27 -2.00
N GLN A 306 18.44 -62.26 -2.87
CA GLN A 306 19.27 -62.24 -4.06
C GLN A 306 20.67 -61.66 -3.81
N GLY A 307 20.98 -61.25 -2.56
CA GLY A 307 22.26 -60.64 -2.21
C GLY A 307 22.48 -59.25 -2.79
N LYS A 308 21.39 -58.55 -3.14
CA LYS A 308 21.40 -57.20 -3.72
C LYS A 308 21.01 -56.15 -2.68
N ASN A 309 21.50 -54.92 -2.84
CA ASN A 309 21.06 -53.78 -2.03
C ASN A 309 20.17 -52.82 -2.85
N LEU A 310 19.51 -51.89 -2.17
CA LEU A 310 18.64 -50.90 -2.81
C LEU A 310 19.20 -49.48 -2.60
N ILE A 311 19.38 -48.75 -3.69
CA ILE A 311 19.62 -47.30 -3.67
C ILE A 311 18.36 -46.63 -4.21
N LEU A 312 17.69 -45.85 -3.37
CA LEU A 312 16.46 -45.16 -3.71
C LEU A 312 16.72 -43.65 -3.86
N LEU A 313 16.49 -43.12 -5.05
CA LEU A 313 16.68 -41.71 -5.38
C LEU A 313 15.31 -41.07 -5.61
N ILE A 314 14.91 -40.10 -4.80
CA ILE A 314 13.63 -39.41 -4.93
C ILE A 314 13.89 -37.96 -5.30
N GLU A 315 13.55 -37.55 -6.53
CA GLU A 315 13.84 -36.19 -7.02
C GLU A 315 13.19 -35.09 -6.19
N ASP A 316 11.98 -35.35 -5.69
CA ASP A 316 11.21 -34.44 -4.86
C ASP A 316 10.15 -35.22 -4.07
N ILE A 317 10.21 -35.15 -2.74
CA ILE A 317 9.22 -35.81 -1.88
C ILE A 317 7.91 -35.03 -1.80
N THR A 318 7.92 -33.72 -2.08
CA THR A 318 6.72 -32.88 -1.98
C THR A 318 5.68 -33.21 -3.06
N SER A 319 6.10 -33.78 -4.19
CA SER A 319 5.21 -34.21 -5.24
C SER A 319 4.46 -35.52 -4.91
N CYS A 320 4.95 -36.33 -3.95
CA CYS A 320 4.36 -37.59 -3.50
C CYS A 320 3.13 -37.41 -2.57
N THR A 321 2.28 -36.40 -2.83
CA THR A 321 1.10 -36.07 -2.01
C THR A 321 0.23 -37.30 -1.79
N GLY A 322 0.02 -37.69 -0.52
CA GLY A 322 -0.77 -38.88 -0.16
C GLY A 322 -0.01 -39.97 0.60
N ILE A 323 1.33 -40.01 0.56
CA ILE A 323 2.13 -41.11 1.16
C ILE A 323 3.40 -40.60 1.85
N ASN A 324 3.69 -39.30 1.81
CA ASN A 324 4.98 -38.77 2.29
C ASN A 324 5.39 -39.32 3.65
N ARG A 325 4.43 -39.41 4.58
CA ARG A 325 4.66 -39.99 5.91
C ARG A 325 4.94 -41.49 5.88
N ASP A 326 4.14 -42.27 5.17
CA ASP A 326 4.30 -43.73 5.09
C ASP A 326 5.59 -44.11 4.35
N LEU A 327 5.99 -43.29 3.37
CA LEU A 327 7.27 -43.38 2.66
C LEU A 327 8.43 -43.06 3.62
N LEU A 328 8.42 -41.90 4.29
CA LEU A 328 9.46 -41.54 5.27
C LEU A 328 9.62 -42.60 6.37
N ASP A 329 8.50 -43.11 6.89
CA ASP A 329 8.51 -44.19 7.87
C ASP A 329 9.19 -45.46 7.32
N ALA A 330 8.95 -45.80 6.05
CA ALA A 330 9.58 -46.94 5.38
C ALA A 330 11.09 -46.73 5.12
N LEU A 331 11.52 -45.50 4.83
CA LEU A 331 12.93 -45.16 4.58
C LEU A 331 13.79 -45.16 5.85
N ILE A 332 13.19 -44.93 7.02
CA ILE A 332 13.91 -44.93 8.31
C ILE A 332 14.25 -46.35 8.80
N VAL A 333 13.53 -47.38 8.34
CA VAL A 333 13.72 -48.74 8.85
C VAL A 333 15.11 -49.29 8.48
N GLU A 334 15.99 -49.36 9.47
CA GLU A 334 17.33 -49.92 9.31
C GLU A 334 17.30 -51.45 9.11
N HIS A 335 18.30 -51.96 8.37
CA HIS A 335 18.54 -53.40 8.19
C HIS A 335 19.35 -54.03 9.34
N THR A 336 19.88 -53.20 10.24
CA THR A 336 20.72 -53.55 11.39
C THR A 336 19.94 -53.55 12.72
N GLY A 337 20.58 -53.96 13.81
CA GLY A 337 19.97 -53.92 15.16
C GLY A 337 18.82 -54.92 15.36
N SER A 338 17.73 -54.48 16.00
CA SER A 338 16.52 -55.29 16.29
C SER A 338 15.80 -55.79 15.03
N ASN A 339 16.01 -55.14 13.89
CA ASN A 339 15.36 -55.45 12.62
C ASN A 339 16.13 -56.49 11.79
N LYS A 340 17.30 -56.94 12.24
CA LYS A 340 18.10 -57.97 11.56
C LYS A 340 17.34 -59.30 11.37
N VAL A 341 16.35 -59.56 12.22
CA VAL A 341 15.46 -60.73 12.16
C VAL A 341 14.62 -60.73 10.87
N ASP A 342 14.28 -59.55 10.36
CA ASP A 342 13.42 -59.36 9.20
C ASP A 342 14.13 -59.59 7.86
N LYS A 343 15.47 -59.82 7.84
CA LYS A 343 16.26 -60.13 6.64
C LYS A 343 16.01 -59.16 5.47
N MET A 344 16.09 -57.86 5.73
CA MET A 344 15.93 -56.80 4.73
C MET A 344 17.27 -56.40 4.12
N CYS A 345 17.28 -55.98 2.86
CA CYS A 345 18.47 -55.47 2.19
C CYS A 345 18.88 -54.11 2.75
N ARG A 346 20.16 -53.74 2.55
CA ARG A 346 20.65 -52.39 2.80
C ARG A 346 19.88 -51.39 1.95
N LEU A 347 19.60 -50.22 2.51
CA LEU A 347 18.95 -49.11 1.84
C LEU A 347 19.79 -47.85 2.00
N THR A 348 20.14 -47.24 0.87
CA THR A 348 20.61 -45.84 0.82
C THR A 348 19.53 -45.04 0.13
N SER A 349 18.97 -44.04 0.83
CA SER A 349 17.93 -43.17 0.27
C SER A 349 18.46 -41.76 0.13
N VAL A 350 18.31 -41.16 -1.06
CA VAL A 350 18.57 -39.74 -1.29
C VAL A 350 17.24 -39.07 -1.64
N ILE A 351 16.80 -38.13 -0.82
CA ILE A 351 15.50 -37.47 -1.00
C ILE A 351 15.66 -35.97 -1.21
N GLY A 352 15.11 -35.46 -2.31
CA GLY A 352 14.97 -34.02 -2.54
C GLY A 352 13.79 -33.46 -1.75
N THR A 353 14.00 -32.40 -0.98
CA THR A 353 12.92 -31.68 -0.29
C THR A 353 13.08 -30.18 -0.45
N THR A 354 11.98 -29.43 -0.33
CA THR A 354 12.05 -27.98 -0.19
C THR A 354 12.33 -27.61 1.26
N THR A 355 12.95 -26.46 1.47
CA THR A 355 13.26 -25.94 2.82
C THR A 355 12.01 -25.70 3.66
N GLU A 356 10.89 -25.36 3.01
CA GLU A 356 9.59 -25.20 3.68
C GLU A 356 9.04 -26.52 4.17
N TYR A 357 9.02 -27.55 3.31
CA TYR A 357 8.53 -28.88 3.68
C TYR A 357 9.43 -29.56 4.70
N PHE A 358 10.75 -29.34 4.62
CA PHE A 358 11.70 -29.85 5.59
C PHE A 358 11.42 -29.35 7.02
N ARG A 359 10.96 -28.10 7.19
CA ARG A 359 10.60 -27.55 8.51
C ARG A 359 9.38 -28.24 9.13
N GLU A 360 8.53 -28.87 8.33
CA GLU A 360 7.38 -29.64 8.80
C GLU A 360 7.79 -31.03 9.33
N PHE A 361 9.05 -31.46 9.12
CA PHE A 361 9.53 -32.75 9.63
C PHE A 361 9.51 -32.73 11.16
N ARG A 362 8.85 -33.72 11.76
CA ARG A 362 8.81 -33.86 13.22
C ARG A 362 10.21 -34.24 13.75
N SER A 363 10.47 -33.89 15.00
CA SER A 363 11.78 -34.12 15.66
C SER A 363 12.27 -35.57 15.59
N ASN A 364 11.36 -36.55 15.65
CA ASN A 364 11.70 -37.97 15.53
C ASN A 364 12.23 -38.37 14.14
N TYR A 365 11.87 -37.67 13.07
CA TYR A 365 12.42 -37.89 11.72
C TYR A 365 13.79 -37.20 11.59
N LEU A 366 13.93 -36.00 12.17
CA LEU A 366 15.18 -35.24 12.15
C LEU A 366 16.32 -36.07 12.75
N ASP A 367 16.12 -36.68 13.92
CA ASP A 367 17.12 -37.53 14.59
C ASP A 367 17.53 -38.80 13.79
N ARG A 368 16.79 -39.14 12.73
CA ARG A 368 17.01 -40.34 11.89
C ARG A 368 17.66 -40.04 10.54
N ILE A 369 17.80 -38.77 10.19
CA ILE A 369 18.51 -38.33 8.99
C ILE A 369 20.00 -38.52 9.24
N THR A 370 20.69 -39.25 8.35
CA THR A 370 22.12 -39.52 8.51
C THR A 370 22.98 -38.38 7.97
N THR A 371 22.50 -37.71 6.91
CA THR A 371 23.22 -36.63 6.24
C THR A 371 22.23 -35.66 5.64
N MET A 372 22.48 -34.37 5.82
CA MET A 372 21.78 -33.28 5.13
C MET A 372 22.75 -32.55 4.21
N ILE A 373 22.43 -32.55 2.93
CA ILE A 373 23.12 -31.84 1.86
C ILE A 373 22.29 -30.61 1.55
N THR A 374 22.84 -29.42 1.75
CA THR A 374 22.16 -28.18 1.37
C THR A 374 22.80 -27.64 0.09
N ILE A 375 21.97 -27.50 -0.95
CA ILE A 375 22.35 -26.86 -2.20
C ILE A 375 21.91 -25.41 -2.08
N GLU A 376 22.86 -24.54 -1.75
CA GLU A 376 22.63 -23.10 -1.71
C GLU A 376 22.30 -22.57 -3.12
N ASP A 377 21.56 -21.46 -3.18
CA ASP A 377 21.20 -20.77 -4.42
C ASP A 377 22.46 -20.17 -5.09
N GLY A 378 23.20 -21.03 -5.76
CA GLY A 378 24.28 -20.73 -6.67
C GLY A 378 23.85 -21.02 -8.09
N ALA A 379 22.85 -20.29 -8.59
CA ALA A 379 22.50 -20.28 -10.01
C ALA A 379 23.78 -20.21 -10.86
N ILE A 380 23.92 -21.14 -11.81
CA ILE A 380 24.93 -21.10 -12.87
C ILE A 380 24.99 -19.66 -13.40
N GLY A 381 26.12 -18.96 -13.16
CA GLY A 381 26.29 -17.54 -13.52
C GLY A 381 26.68 -16.57 -12.38
N ASN A 382 26.85 -17.02 -11.14
CA ASN A 382 27.60 -16.22 -10.14
C ASN A 382 29.07 -16.03 -10.56
N ILE A 383 29.65 -17.03 -11.21
CA ILE A 383 30.95 -16.98 -11.85
C ILE A 383 30.71 -17.01 -13.36
N GLN A 384 31.31 -16.05 -14.09
CA GLN A 384 31.13 -15.92 -15.54
C GLN A 384 31.61 -17.16 -16.30
N ASP A 385 32.66 -17.82 -15.80
CA ASP A 385 33.24 -19.02 -16.42
C ASP A 385 32.28 -20.21 -16.44
N ASP A 386 31.57 -20.48 -15.34
CA ASP A 386 30.60 -21.59 -15.25
C ASP A 386 29.45 -21.43 -16.24
N LEU A 387 29.00 -20.19 -16.44
CA LEU A 387 27.95 -19.86 -17.39
C LEU A 387 28.41 -20.10 -18.83
N ILE A 388 29.64 -19.69 -19.16
CA ILE A 388 30.23 -19.91 -20.48
C ILE A 388 30.45 -21.41 -20.71
N GLN A 389 30.97 -22.14 -19.72
CA GLN A 389 31.14 -23.58 -19.76
C GLN A 389 29.81 -24.30 -20.01
N PHE A 390 28.75 -23.90 -19.29
CA PHE A 390 27.41 -24.47 -19.45
C PHE A 390 26.92 -24.31 -20.88
N VAL A 391 26.93 -23.09 -21.42
CA VAL A 391 26.50 -22.85 -22.82
C VAL A 391 27.39 -23.59 -23.82
N ALA A 392 28.71 -23.62 -23.60
CA ALA A 392 29.65 -24.33 -24.46
C ALA A 392 29.35 -25.83 -24.54
N LYS A 393 29.12 -26.49 -23.40
CA LYS A 393 28.81 -27.92 -23.34
C LYS A 393 27.52 -28.25 -24.10
N TYR A 394 26.45 -27.45 -23.92
CA TYR A 394 25.19 -27.64 -24.64
C TYR A 394 25.36 -27.52 -26.17
N LEU A 395 26.08 -26.50 -26.66
CA LEU A 395 26.34 -26.31 -28.09
C LEU A 395 27.18 -27.44 -28.69
N ASN A 396 28.15 -27.94 -27.92
CA ASN A 396 28.99 -29.07 -28.30
C ASN A 396 28.18 -30.36 -28.45
N VAL A 397 27.39 -30.69 -27.43
CA VAL A 397 26.57 -31.91 -27.38
C VAL A 397 25.53 -31.93 -28.51
N MET A 398 24.90 -30.79 -28.82
CA MET A 398 24.00 -30.69 -29.97
C MET A 398 24.69 -30.92 -31.32
N SER A 399 26.00 -30.67 -31.40
CA SER A 399 26.78 -30.79 -32.64
C SER A 399 27.42 -32.18 -32.83
N LEU A 400 27.45 -33.03 -31.80
CA LEU A 400 28.01 -34.39 -31.84
C LEU A 400 26.93 -35.42 -32.18
N ASN A 401 27.31 -36.63 -32.60
CA ASN A 401 26.35 -37.72 -32.81
C ASN A 401 26.01 -38.43 -31.49
N THR A 402 24.81 -38.99 -31.35
CA THR A 402 24.37 -39.72 -30.14
C THR A 402 25.29 -40.91 -29.83
N GLU A 403 25.81 -41.59 -30.86
CA GLU A 403 26.70 -42.76 -30.71
C GLU A 403 28.03 -42.39 -30.02
N GLU A 404 28.59 -41.22 -30.31
CA GLU A 404 29.87 -40.77 -29.73
C GLU A 404 29.75 -40.48 -28.24
N ILE A 405 28.64 -39.85 -27.84
CA ILE A 405 28.36 -39.52 -26.43
C ILE A 405 27.99 -40.79 -25.65
N THR A 406 27.22 -41.69 -26.26
CA THR A 406 26.86 -42.97 -25.64
C THR A 406 28.09 -43.84 -25.40
N LYS A 407 29.04 -43.85 -26.34
CA LYS A 407 30.30 -44.57 -26.17
C LYS A 407 31.14 -43.98 -25.03
N TRP A 408 31.28 -42.66 -24.98
CA TRP A 408 31.95 -41.98 -23.87
C TRP A 408 31.30 -42.29 -22.51
N TYR A 409 29.97 -42.37 -22.47
CA TYR A 409 29.23 -42.76 -21.27
C TYR A 409 29.50 -44.21 -20.85
N GLN A 410 29.50 -45.15 -21.80
CA GLN A 410 29.82 -46.57 -21.55
C GLN A 410 31.28 -46.79 -21.10
N ASP A 411 32.19 -45.93 -21.55
CA ASP A 411 33.61 -45.94 -21.16
C ASP A 411 33.84 -45.27 -19.77
N GLY A 412 32.78 -45.05 -18.98
CA GLY A 412 32.86 -44.53 -17.61
C GLY A 412 32.84 -43.00 -17.51
N ALA A 413 32.52 -42.29 -18.59
CA ALA A 413 32.36 -40.83 -18.62
C ALA A 413 33.54 -40.04 -18.05
N ILE A 414 34.75 -40.42 -18.48
CA ILE A 414 36.01 -39.80 -18.01
C ILE A 414 36.15 -38.39 -18.60
N ASP A 415 36.31 -37.39 -17.73
CA ASP A 415 36.39 -35.96 -18.10
C ASP A 415 37.51 -35.61 -19.09
N LYS A 416 38.68 -36.27 -18.98
CA LYS A 416 39.81 -36.05 -19.91
C LYS A 416 39.49 -36.48 -21.35
N GLU A 417 38.63 -37.47 -21.50
CA GLU A 417 38.26 -38.06 -22.79
C GLU A 417 37.00 -37.42 -23.40
N TYR A 418 36.48 -36.35 -22.79
CA TYR A 418 35.28 -35.65 -23.23
C TYR A 418 35.27 -35.36 -24.75
N PRO A 419 34.23 -35.78 -25.50
CA PRO A 419 34.16 -35.60 -26.94
C PRO A 419 33.92 -34.14 -27.32
N VAL A 420 34.64 -33.63 -28.32
CA VAL A 420 34.54 -32.24 -28.78
C VAL A 420 34.34 -32.21 -30.29
N HIS A 421 33.35 -31.45 -30.74
CA HIS A 421 33.03 -31.29 -32.15
C HIS A 421 34.05 -30.37 -32.85
N GLU A 422 34.61 -30.82 -33.98
CA GLU A 422 35.53 -30.03 -34.82
C GLU A 422 34.80 -28.91 -35.59
N GLU A 423 35.34 -27.68 -35.60
CA GLU A 423 34.68 -26.52 -36.20
C GLU A 423 34.42 -26.68 -37.71
N THR A 424 33.14 -26.75 -38.09
CA THR A 424 32.71 -26.98 -39.48
C THR A 424 32.33 -25.73 -40.27
N GLU A 425 31.89 -24.65 -39.62
CA GLU A 425 31.21 -23.53 -40.32
C GLU A 425 31.96 -22.19 -40.31
N VAL A 426 32.66 -21.84 -39.22
CA VAL A 426 33.31 -20.52 -39.07
C VAL A 426 34.74 -20.70 -38.61
N LYS A 427 35.70 -20.08 -39.31
CA LYS A 427 37.11 -20.07 -38.89
C LYS A 427 37.32 -18.99 -37.83
N ASN A 428 37.95 -19.33 -36.71
CA ASN A 428 38.35 -18.41 -35.63
C ASN A 428 37.18 -17.70 -34.94
N TRP A 429 36.10 -18.43 -34.62
CA TRP A 429 35.04 -17.91 -33.75
C TRP A 429 35.45 -17.99 -32.27
N ASP A 430 34.75 -17.28 -31.39
CA ASP A 430 35.02 -17.30 -29.96
C ASP A 430 34.85 -18.73 -29.40
N SER A 431 35.78 -19.16 -28.54
CA SER A 431 35.87 -20.54 -28.02
C SER A 431 36.14 -20.58 -26.53
N TYR A 432 35.69 -21.66 -25.90
CA TYR A 432 35.91 -21.98 -24.49
C TYR A 432 36.90 -23.15 -24.37
N THR A 433 37.92 -23.01 -23.53
CA THR A 433 38.91 -24.07 -23.30
C THR A 433 38.47 -24.91 -22.11
N TYR A 434 38.07 -26.16 -22.36
CA TYR A 434 37.72 -27.13 -21.33
C TYR A 434 38.79 -28.23 -21.28
N LEU A 435 39.51 -28.33 -20.16
CA LEU A 435 40.56 -29.35 -19.93
C LEU A 435 41.57 -29.49 -21.09
N GLY A 436 41.98 -28.35 -21.67
CA GLY A 436 42.93 -28.28 -22.80
C GLY A 436 42.32 -28.48 -24.19
N LYS A 437 41.02 -28.80 -24.30
CA LYS A 437 40.28 -28.90 -25.58
C LYS A 437 39.48 -27.62 -25.84
N LYS A 438 39.46 -27.14 -27.08
CA LYS A 438 38.74 -25.92 -27.49
C LYS A 438 37.33 -26.26 -27.98
N ILE A 439 36.31 -25.72 -27.32
CA ILE A 439 34.90 -25.86 -27.66
C ILE A 439 34.40 -24.55 -28.30
N SER A 440 33.76 -24.64 -29.46
CA SER A 440 33.23 -23.46 -30.17
C SER A 440 31.97 -22.91 -29.48
N LEU A 441 31.86 -21.58 -29.34
CA LEU A 441 30.69 -20.90 -28.76
C LEU A 441 29.65 -20.45 -29.79
N TYR A 442 29.84 -20.79 -31.08
CA TYR A 442 28.95 -20.36 -32.15
C TYR A 442 27.48 -20.73 -31.87
N PRO A 443 26.54 -19.78 -31.90
CA PRO A 443 26.65 -18.42 -32.46
C PRO A 443 26.91 -17.28 -31.46
N PHE A 444 27.15 -17.62 -30.21
CA PHE A 444 27.39 -16.65 -29.16
C PHE A 444 28.86 -16.25 -29.11
N THR A 445 29.14 -15.14 -28.42
CA THR A 445 30.45 -14.78 -27.90
C THR A 445 30.42 -14.84 -26.37
N LYS A 446 31.57 -14.88 -25.70
CA LYS A 446 31.64 -14.86 -24.22
C LYS A 446 30.84 -13.68 -23.64
N LYS A 447 30.94 -12.50 -24.27
CA LYS A 447 30.18 -11.31 -23.90
C LYS A 447 28.68 -11.47 -24.14
N ALA A 448 28.27 -12.03 -25.28
CA ALA A 448 26.86 -12.26 -25.58
C ALA A 448 26.18 -13.14 -24.54
N ILE A 449 26.86 -14.21 -24.10
CA ILE A 449 26.34 -15.11 -23.07
C ILE A 449 26.10 -14.35 -21.76
N ILE A 450 27.06 -13.54 -21.32
CA ILE A 450 26.98 -12.76 -20.08
C ILE A 450 25.86 -11.71 -20.17
N ASN A 451 25.78 -10.96 -21.28
CA ASN A 451 24.79 -9.91 -21.45
C ASN A 451 23.36 -10.48 -21.58
N LEU A 452 23.19 -11.59 -22.30
CA LEU A 452 21.89 -12.28 -22.41
C LEU A 452 21.45 -12.85 -21.06
N TYR A 453 22.38 -13.40 -20.28
CA TYR A 453 22.10 -13.85 -18.91
C TYR A 453 21.75 -12.69 -17.96
N ASN A 454 22.39 -11.53 -18.13
CA ASN A 454 22.06 -10.33 -17.37
C ASN A 454 20.70 -9.74 -17.74
N GLY A 455 20.24 -9.89 -18.99
CA GLY A 455 18.92 -9.46 -19.47
C GLY A 455 17.76 -10.44 -19.22
N ILE A 456 17.93 -11.43 -18.35
CA ILE A 456 16.83 -12.27 -17.85
C ILE A 456 16.26 -11.63 -16.58
N ASP A 457 15.02 -11.13 -16.64
CA ASP A 457 14.32 -10.44 -15.53
C ASP A 457 13.72 -11.40 -14.48
N VAL A 458 13.62 -12.69 -14.82
CA VAL A 458 13.05 -13.77 -13.98
C VAL A 458 14.18 -14.53 -13.27
N HIS A 459 13.88 -15.41 -12.31
CA HIS A 459 14.84 -16.31 -11.67
C HIS A 459 15.82 -16.90 -12.69
N LYS A 460 17.13 -16.64 -12.51
CA LYS A 460 18.18 -17.05 -13.44
C LYS A 460 18.56 -18.53 -13.23
N THR A 461 17.62 -19.43 -13.52
CA THR A 461 17.88 -20.87 -13.38
C THR A 461 18.46 -21.46 -14.67
N PRO A 462 19.19 -22.59 -14.61
CA PRO A 462 19.67 -23.29 -15.80
C PRO A 462 18.57 -23.56 -16.84
N ARG A 463 17.35 -23.88 -16.39
CA ARG A 463 16.16 -24.08 -17.23
C ARG A 463 15.82 -22.83 -18.06
N TYR A 464 15.91 -21.64 -17.47
CA TYR A 464 15.68 -20.39 -18.21
C TYR A 464 16.81 -20.08 -19.19
N ILE A 465 18.06 -20.38 -18.85
CA ILE A 465 19.19 -20.23 -19.79
C ILE A 465 18.94 -21.07 -21.05
N ILE A 466 18.54 -22.33 -20.88
CA ILE A 466 18.25 -23.24 -21.99
C ILE A 466 17.08 -22.70 -22.82
N ARG A 467 15.92 -22.44 -22.21
CA ARG A 467 14.68 -22.05 -22.92
C ARG A 467 14.65 -20.62 -23.48
N LYS A 468 15.38 -19.68 -22.87
CA LYS A 468 15.33 -18.25 -23.25
C LYS A 468 16.57 -17.78 -24.00
N ILE A 469 17.71 -18.45 -23.84
CA ILE A 469 18.97 -18.08 -24.51
C ILE A 469 19.33 -19.11 -25.57
N ILE A 470 19.60 -20.37 -25.19
CA ILE A 470 20.18 -21.37 -26.09
C ILE A 470 19.17 -21.81 -27.17
N GLU A 471 17.98 -22.26 -26.76
CA GLU A 471 16.94 -22.76 -27.65
C GLU A 471 16.52 -21.72 -28.72
N PRO A 472 16.16 -20.46 -28.37
CA PRO A 472 15.72 -19.50 -29.38
C PRO A 472 16.85 -19.03 -30.30
N ALA A 473 18.10 -18.97 -29.81
CA ALA A 473 19.24 -18.55 -30.62
C ALA A 473 19.62 -19.61 -31.65
N VAL A 474 19.69 -20.87 -31.22
CA VAL A 474 20.01 -21.99 -32.11
C VAL A 474 18.86 -22.20 -33.11
N GLU A 475 17.60 -22.14 -32.68
CA GLU A 475 16.44 -22.21 -33.59
C GLU A 475 16.46 -21.09 -34.63
N SER A 476 16.76 -19.86 -34.22
CA SER A 476 16.83 -18.72 -35.15
C SER A 476 17.91 -18.88 -36.22
N ILE A 477 19.00 -19.61 -35.95
CA ILE A 477 20.07 -19.85 -36.93
C ILE A 477 19.77 -21.02 -37.84
N ILE A 478 19.09 -22.03 -37.32
CA ILE A 478 18.64 -23.18 -38.10
C ILE A 478 17.57 -22.75 -39.12
N GLN A 479 16.61 -21.91 -38.70
CA GLN A 479 15.51 -21.47 -39.57
C GLN A 479 15.96 -20.49 -40.65
N ASP A 480 16.61 -19.38 -40.26
CA ASP A 480 17.09 -18.37 -41.22
C ASP A 480 18.25 -17.55 -40.64
N LYS A 481 19.46 -17.85 -41.12
CA LYS A 481 20.70 -17.13 -40.77
C LYS A 481 20.58 -15.61 -41.02
N LYS A 482 19.78 -15.17 -41.99
CA LYS A 482 19.61 -13.75 -42.34
C LYS A 482 18.73 -12.97 -41.35
N LEU A 483 17.85 -13.64 -40.62
CA LEU A 483 16.93 -13.02 -39.65
C LEU A 483 17.44 -13.08 -38.20
N PHE A 484 18.64 -13.60 -37.95
CA PHE A 484 19.21 -13.71 -36.61
C PHE A 484 19.63 -12.35 -36.00
N PRO A 485 19.28 -11.98 -34.76
CA PRO A 485 18.58 -12.76 -33.74
C PRO A 485 17.07 -12.43 -33.67
N LYS A 486 16.23 -13.23 -34.35
CA LYS A 486 14.77 -13.00 -34.44
C LYS A 486 14.08 -12.96 -33.06
N PHE A 487 14.58 -13.78 -32.13
CA PHE A 487 14.05 -13.92 -30.77
C PHE A 487 14.27 -12.70 -29.87
N LEU A 488 15.14 -11.76 -30.27
CA LEU A 488 15.42 -10.53 -29.53
C LEU A 488 14.79 -9.27 -30.15
N LEU A 489 14.15 -9.39 -31.32
CA LEU A 489 13.56 -8.25 -32.03
C LEU A 489 12.42 -7.55 -31.26
N SER A 490 11.80 -8.24 -30.29
CA SER A 490 10.77 -7.70 -29.40
C SER A 490 11.29 -7.15 -28.07
N LYS A 491 12.53 -7.46 -27.68
CA LYS A 491 13.15 -6.98 -26.43
C LYS A 491 13.93 -5.70 -26.71
N LYS A 492 13.65 -4.62 -25.97
CA LYS A 492 14.42 -3.37 -26.06
C LYS A 492 15.79 -3.56 -25.36
N PRO A 493 16.92 -3.49 -26.07
CA PRO A 493 18.23 -3.54 -25.43
C PRO A 493 18.50 -2.23 -24.67
N ASN A 494 19.27 -2.31 -23.58
CA ASN A 494 19.74 -1.15 -22.80
C ASN A 494 20.85 -0.40 -23.57
N LEU A 495 20.48 0.35 -24.60
CA LEU A 495 21.38 1.22 -25.36
C LEU A 495 21.19 2.68 -24.95
N SER A 496 22.27 3.47 -24.95
CA SER A 496 22.20 4.91 -24.72
C SER A 496 21.48 5.62 -25.87
N PHE A 497 20.81 6.74 -25.56
CA PHE A 497 20.02 7.50 -26.55
C PHE A 497 20.88 7.97 -27.74
N ASP A 498 22.12 8.37 -27.50
CA ASP A 498 23.06 8.82 -28.54
C ASP A 498 23.41 7.69 -29.53
N VAL A 499 23.56 6.46 -29.05
CA VAL A 499 23.84 5.28 -29.89
C VAL A 499 22.61 4.92 -30.73
N ILE A 500 21.41 5.00 -30.14
CA ILE A 500 20.15 4.74 -30.83
C ILE A 500 19.96 5.71 -32.00
N ASP A 501 20.21 7.01 -31.78
CA ASP A 501 20.02 8.04 -32.80
C ASP A 501 21.05 7.92 -33.93
N ARG A 502 22.32 7.63 -33.60
CA ARG A 502 23.38 7.43 -34.59
C ARG A 502 23.12 6.22 -35.50
N VAL A 503 22.64 5.11 -34.93
CA VAL A 503 22.26 3.90 -35.70
C VAL A 503 21.08 4.21 -36.62
N LYS A 504 20.02 4.86 -36.12
CA LYS A 504 18.85 5.24 -36.93
C LYS A 504 19.24 6.15 -38.08
N ASN A 505 20.05 7.17 -37.84
CA ASN A 505 20.55 8.06 -38.88
C ASN A 505 21.36 7.32 -39.96
N THR A 506 22.20 6.35 -39.58
CA THR A 506 22.98 5.54 -40.53
C THR A 506 22.08 4.60 -41.36
N VAL A 507 21.04 4.02 -40.76
CA VAL A 507 20.10 3.09 -41.44
C VAL A 507 19.10 3.84 -42.33
N VAL A 508 18.63 5.03 -41.95
CA VAL A 508 17.75 5.87 -42.79
C VAL A 508 18.42 6.19 -44.12
N ASN A 509 19.74 6.43 -44.10
CA ASN A 509 20.56 6.71 -45.28
C ASN A 509 20.84 5.47 -46.16
N MET A 510 20.34 4.27 -45.83
CA MET A 510 20.50 3.06 -46.65
C MET A 510 19.38 2.93 -47.69
N GLN A 511 19.69 2.32 -48.84
CA GLN A 511 18.73 2.00 -49.90
C GLN A 511 18.05 0.64 -49.61
N LEU A 512 17.16 0.64 -48.61
CA LEU A 512 16.33 -0.52 -48.20
C LEU A 512 14.86 -0.11 -48.14
N ASN A 513 13.93 -1.06 -48.26
CA ASN A 513 12.50 -0.79 -48.11
C ASN A 513 12.16 -0.44 -46.63
N GLU A 514 11.07 0.29 -46.35
CA GLU A 514 10.74 0.75 -44.99
C GLU A 514 10.59 -0.40 -43.98
N ASP A 515 9.92 -1.50 -44.38
CA ASP A 515 9.75 -2.69 -43.53
C ASP A 515 11.09 -3.41 -43.27
N GLU A 516 12.00 -3.43 -44.25
CA GLU A 516 13.33 -4.03 -44.11
C GLU A 516 14.25 -3.17 -43.23
N LYS A 517 14.10 -1.84 -43.28
CA LYS A 517 14.85 -0.91 -42.42
C LYS A 517 14.52 -1.09 -40.95
N ASP A 518 13.26 -1.28 -40.60
CA ASP A 518 12.84 -1.48 -39.20
C ASP A 518 13.41 -2.79 -38.63
N ILE A 519 13.31 -3.89 -39.39
CA ILE A 519 13.88 -5.19 -39.00
C ILE A 519 15.41 -5.10 -38.88
N PHE A 520 16.07 -4.46 -39.86
CA PHE A 520 17.53 -4.27 -39.86
C PHE A 520 18.01 -3.41 -38.68
N THR A 521 17.29 -2.35 -38.35
CA THR A 521 17.58 -1.47 -37.20
C THR A 521 17.46 -2.25 -35.88
N LYS A 522 16.38 -3.02 -35.70
CA LYS A 522 16.17 -3.86 -34.52
C LYS A 522 17.25 -4.93 -34.38
N LYS A 523 17.71 -5.49 -35.51
CA LYS A 523 18.81 -6.47 -35.57
C LYS A 523 20.14 -5.85 -35.07
N ILE A 524 20.47 -4.65 -35.53
CA ILE A 524 21.66 -3.91 -35.07
C ILE A 524 21.57 -3.59 -33.58
N PHE A 525 20.41 -3.14 -33.10
CA PHE A 525 20.23 -2.87 -31.67
C PHE A 525 20.42 -4.12 -30.81
N ALA A 526 19.88 -5.27 -31.22
CA ALA A 526 20.10 -6.52 -30.50
C ALA A 526 21.57 -6.93 -30.51
N ILE A 527 22.27 -6.82 -31.64
CA ILE A 527 23.68 -7.20 -31.74
C ILE A 527 24.58 -6.25 -30.93
N LEU A 528 24.39 -4.92 -31.03
CA LEU A 528 25.17 -3.95 -30.24
C LEU A 528 24.90 -4.06 -28.74
N GLY A 529 23.64 -4.29 -28.35
CA GLY A 529 23.24 -4.37 -26.94
C GLY A 529 23.63 -5.67 -26.26
N TYR A 530 23.60 -6.80 -26.97
CA TYR A 530 23.87 -8.11 -26.37
C TYR A 530 25.26 -8.65 -26.74
N TRP A 531 25.67 -8.62 -28.01
CA TRP A 531 27.01 -9.09 -28.41
C TRP A 531 28.12 -8.07 -28.15
N GLY A 532 27.77 -6.78 -27.99
CA GLY A 532 28.70 -5.67 -27.76
C GLY A 532 28.67 -5.05 -26.36
N ASP A 533 29.28 -3.88 -26.23
CA ASP A 533 29.36 -3.08 -25.00
C ASP A 533 28.29 -1.99 -24.90
N GLY A 534 27.33 -1.95 -25.86
CA GLY A 534 26.29 -0.93 -25.92
C GLY A 534 26.76 0.44 -26.43
N ASN A 535 28.02 0.57 -26.84
CA ASN A 535 28.61 1.77 -27.42
C ASN A 535 28.96 1.57 -28.91
N LEU A 536 29.35 2.66 -29.57
CA LEU A 536 29.81 2.68 -30.96
C LEU A 536 31.29 3.09 -31.04
N ASP A 537 32.09 2.67 -30.06
CA ASP A 537 33.52 3.00 -30.09
C ASP A 537 34.22 2.19 -31.20
N THR A 538 35.00 2.89 -32.01
CA THR A 538 35.80 2.36 -33.13
C THR A 538 37.29 2.55 -32.90
N SER A 539 37.69 2.82 -31.64
CA SER A 539 39.08 3.10 -31.25
C SER A 539 40.05 1.93 -31.49
N ARG A 540 39.57 0.68 -31.52
CA ARG A 540 40.35 -0.50 -31.89
C ARG A 540 40.07 -0.90 -33.33
N GLU A 541 41.10 -0.94 -34.17
CA GLU A 541 40.99 -1.43 -35.55
C GLU A 541 40.46 -2.87 -35.55
N GLY A 542 39.42 -3.13 -36.35
CA GLY A 542 38.75 -4.44 -36.41
C GLY A 542 37.68 -4.71 -35.33
N TYR A 543 37.35 -3.73 -34.48
CA TYR A 543 36.26 -3.84 -33.50
C TYR A 543 35.30 -2.64 -33.55
N ILE A 544 33.99 -2.91 -33.45
CA ILE A 544 32.94 -1.88 -33.31
C ILE A 544 32.16 -2.19 -32.03
N GLY A 545 32.17 -1.28 -31.04
CA GLY A 545 31.43 -1.48 -29.79
C GLY A 545 31.85 -2.77 -29.05
N GLY A 546 33.14 -3.10 -29.11
CA GLY A 546 33.70 -4.31 -28.52
C GLY A 546 33.34 -5.62 -29.22
N ILE A 547 32.75 -5.58 -30.42
CA ILE A 547 32.40 -6.72 -31.30
C ILE A 547 33.40 -6.79 -32.45
N SER A 548 33.93 -7.99 -32.75
CA SER A 548 34.81 -8.20 -33.92
C SER A 548 34.07 -8.01 -35.24
N THR A 549 34.73 -7.41 -36.23
CA THR A 549 34.25 -7.28 -37.61
C THR A 549 33.84 -8.62 -38.25
N ALA A 550 34.38 -9.76 -37.79
CA ALA A 550 33.98 -11.09 -38.22
C ALA A 550 32.51 -11.43 -37.89
N VAL A 551 31.99 -10.93 -36.75
CA VAL A 551 30.60 -11.14 -36.31
C VAL A 551 29.63 -10.38 -37.21
N PHE A 552 29.97 -9.15 -37.61
CA PHE A 552 29.17 -8.38 -38.55
C PHE A 552 29.14 -8.99 -39.96
N LYS A 553 30.25 -9.62 -40.39
CA LYS A 553 30.32 -10.35 -41.66
C LYS A 553 29.45 -11.61 -41.63
N GLU A 554 29.44 -12.32 -40.52
CA GLU A 554 28.70 -13.58 -40.36
C GLU A 554 27.17 -13.38 -40.28
N PHE A 555 26.71 -12.23 -39.76
CA PHE A 555 25.28 -11.90 -39.64
C PHE A 555 24.74 -10.98 -40.76
N ASP A 556 25.42 -10.86 -41.91
CA ASP A 556 25.03 -10.01 -43.05
C ASP A 556 24.83 -8.52 -42.69
N LEU A 557 25.66 -7.97 -41.78
CA LEU A 557 25.67 -6.55 -41.38
C LEU A 557 26.88 -5.76 -41.93
N THR A 558 27.50 -6.27 -43.00
CA THR A 558 28.71 -5.69 -43.61
C THR A 558 28.50 -4.25 -44.07
N THR A 559 27.36 -3.96 -44.70
CA THR A 559 27.02 -2.62 -45.22
C THR A 559 26.89 -1.56 -44.13
N PHE A 560 26.50 -1.96 -42.91
CA PHE A 560 26.45 -1.08 -41.75
C PHE A 560 27.86 -0.83 -41.19
N ALA A 561 28.64 -1.89 -41.01
CA ALA A 561 30.00 -1.80 -40.48
C ALA A 561 30.92 -0.97 -41.39
N GLU A 562 30.85 -1.15 -42.71
CA GLU A 562 31.66 -0.41 -43.70
C GLU A 562 31.35 1.10 -43.70
N ARG A 563 30.09 1.48 -43.52
CA ARG A 563 29.70 2.90 -43.43
C ARG A 563 30.13 3.57 -42.14
N LEU A 564 30.23 2.81 -41.05
CA LEU A 564 30.64 3.31 -39.75
C LEU A 564 32.17 3.42 -39.65
N LEU A 565 32.89 2.47 -40.25
CA LEU A 565 34.37 2.45 -40.32
C LEU A 565 34.94 3.29 -41.48
N GLY A 566 34.14 3.65 -42.47
CA GLY A 566 34.57 4.42 -43.65
C GLY A 566 35.56 3.69 -44.57
N THR A 567 35.77 2.38 -44.36
CA THR A 567 36.72 1.53 -45.09
C THR A 567 36.10 0.16 -45.41
N SER A 568 36.54 -0.47 -46.51
CA SER A 568 36.07 -1.81 -46.90
C SER A 568 36.57 -2.87 -45.91
N MET A 569 35.68 -3.77 -45.51
CA MET A 569 35.94 -4.83 -44.53
C MET A 569 36.96 -5.88 -45.01
N ASP A 570 37.30 -5.89 -46.31
CA ASP A 570 38.31 -6.79 -46.89
C ASP A 570 39.77 -6.36 -46.62
N ASN A 571 39.99 -5.13 -46.10
CA ASN A 571 41.33 -4.60 -45.79
C ASN A 571 41.71 -4.68 -44.29
N VAL A 572 40.85 -5.25 -43.45
CA VAL A 572 41.07 -5.32 -41.99
C VAL A 572 41.97 -6.51 -41.68
N ILE A 573 43.19 -6.24 -41.20
CA ILE A 573 44.12 -7.27 -40.70
C ILE A 573 43.65 -7.65 -39.29
N TYR A 574 43.26 -8.91 -39.12
CA TYR A 574 42.95 -9.47 -37.80
C TYR A 574 44.28 -9.75 -37.10
N GLU A 575 44.63 -8.97 -36.07
CA GLU A 575 45.64 -9.41 -35.12
C GLU A 575 45.14 -10.72 -34.49
N SER A 576 45.86 -11.81 -34.74
CA SER A 576 45.66 -13.06 -34.04
C SER A 576 45.95 -12.82 -32.57
N ASP A 577 44.98 -13.08 -31.69
CA ASP A 577 45.25 -13.28 -30.27
C ASP A 577 46.19 -14.49 -30.12
N SER A 578 47.50 -14.24 -30.23
CA SER A 578 48.53 -15.11 -29.72
C SER A 578 48.50 -15.02 -28.20
N VAL A 579 48.27 -16.18 -27.60
CA VAL A 579 48.52 -16.46 -26.19
C VAL A 579 49.89 -15.92 -25.79
N ASP A 580 49.94 -14.99 -24.84
CA ASP A 580 51.11 -14.80 -23.99
C ASP A 580 50.75 -15.30 -22.58
N GLU A 581 51.19 -16.52 -22.30
CA GLU A 581 51.54 -16.91 -20.95
C GLU A 581 52.81 -16.14 -20.53
N ALA A 582 52.82 -15.78 -19.24
CA ALA A 582 53.95 -15.38 -18.42
C ALA A 582 54.45 -13.92 -18.49
N SER A 583 54.10 -13.18 -17.43
CA SER A 583 55.16 -12.70 -16.54
C SER A 583 54.70 -12.74 -15.08
N GLU A 584 55.11 -13.81 -14.39
CA GLU A 584 55.49 -13.69 -12.98
C GLU A 584 56.63 -12.66 -12.89
N GLN A 585 56.34 -11.46 -12.40
CA GLN A 585 57.33 -10.66 -11.70
C GLN A 585 56.72 -10.13 -10.42
N ALA A 586 57.36 -10.53 -9.33
CA ALA A 586 57.10 -10.14 -7.96
C ALA A 586 56.87 -8.63 -7.84
N VAL A 587 55.73 -8.26 -7.26
CA VAL A 587 55.57 -6.96 -6.62
C VAL A 587 55.72 -7.20 -5.13
N GLU A 588 56.75 -6.57 -4.57
CA GLU A 588 57.10 -6.58 -3.16
C GLU A 588 55.91 -6.29 -2.25
N ILE A 589 55.86 -7.07 -1.18
CA ILE A 589 55.04 -6.84 0.01
C ILE A 589 55.45 -5.48 0.61
N GLN A 590 54.60 -4.47 0.48
CA GLN A 590 54.54 -3.36 1.42
C GLN A 590 53.20 -3.43 2.17
N VAL A 591 53.30 -3.69 3.47
CA VAL A 591 52.20 -3.59 4.42
C VAL A 591 51.89 -2.11 4.66
N PRO A 592 50.61 -1.70 4.63
CA PRO A 592 50.14 -0.66 5.52
C PRO A 592 49.14 -1.23 6.53
N HIS A 593 49.40 -0.90 7.79
CA HIS A 593 48.56 -1.10 8.96
C HIS A 593 47.23 -0.30 8.89
N PRO A 594 46.28 -0.59 9.81
CA PRO A 594 44.84 -0.58 9.55
C PRO A 594 44.22 0.81 9.72
N SER A 595 43.32 1.16 8.80
CA SER A 595 42.34 2.22 9.00
C SER A 595 40.95 1.64 8.77
N SER A 596 40.23 1.53 9.88
CA SER A 596 38.84 1.13 9.96
C SER A 596 37.96 2.13 9.22
N GLU A 597 37.54 1.80 8.01
CA GLU A 597 36.33 2.35 7.41
C GLU A 597 35.51 1.20 6.83
N ILE A 598 34.32 1.02 7.41
CA ILE A 598 33.31 0.06 7.00
C ILE A 598 32.85 0.47 5.59
N LEU A 599 33.38 -0.20 4.56
CA LEU A 599 32.81 -0.14 3.23
C LEU A 599 31.56 -1.03 3.22
N GLU A 600 30.39 -0.38 3.25
CA GLU A 600 29.11 -1.05 3.04
C GLU A 600 29.10 -1.77 1.68
N PRO A 601 28.55 -2.99 1.60
CA PRO A 601 28.51 -3.77 0.37
C PRO A 601 27.62 -3.08 -0.67
N ILE A 602 28.14 -2.95 -1.90
CA ILE A 602 27.42 -2.49 -3.08
C ILE A 602 26.18 -3.38 -3.28
N LYS A 603 24.99 -2.83 -3.00
CA LYS A 603 23.71 -3.52 -3.18
C LYS A 603 23.44 -3.74 -4.68
N LYS A 604 23.17 -4.98 -5.05
CA LYS A 604 22.59 -5.36 -6.36
C LYS A 604 21.29 -4.55 -6.60
N PRO A 605 20.98 -4.10 -7.84
CA PRO A 605 19.71 -3.45 -8.12
C PRO A 605 18.59 -4.46 -7.89
N ILE A 606 17.77 -4.20 -6.88
CA ILE A 606 16.56 -4.96 -6.59
C ILE A 606 15.58 -4.69 -7.74
N VAL A 607 15.39 -5.65 -8.64
CA VAL A 607 14.36 -5.57 -9.68
C VAL A 607 13.00 -5.58 -8.98
N ASN A 608 12.42 -4.39 -8.83
CA ASN A 608 11.11 -4.25 -8.24
C ASN A 608 10.06 -4.39 -9.35
N LYS A 609 9.45 -5.56 -9.46
CA LYS A 609 8.35 -5.85 -10.40
C LYS A 609 7.23 -4.80 -10.37
N ALA A 610 6.97 -4.21 -9.19
CA ALA A 610 5.99 -3.14 -9.05
C ALA A 610 6.43 -1.80 -9.71
N PHE A 611 7.73 -1.54 -9.80
CA PHE A 611 8.26 -0.38 -10.53
C PHE A 611 8.19 -0.57 -12.05
N GLU A 612 8.42 -1.79 -12.55
CA GLU A 612 8.29 -2.10 -13.98
C GLU A 612 6.83 -2.05 -14.43
N ASP A 613 5.91 -2.62 -13.65
CA ASP A 613 4.47 -2.51 -13.88
C ASP A 613 4.03 -1.03 -13.88
N PHE A 614 4.54 -0.24 -12.94
CA PHE A 614 4.29 1.20 -12.90
C PHE A 614 4.85 1.93 -14.11
N THR A 615 6.08 1.61 -14.54
CA THR A 615 6.73 2.24 -15.69
C THR A 615 5.99 1.90 -16.98
N LYS A 616 5.48 0.67 -17.08
CA LYS A 616 4.61 0.23 -18.18
C LYS A 616 3.31 1.02 -18.20
N ILE A 617 2.59 1.11 -17.08
CA ILE A 617 1.34 1.88 -16.97
C ILE A 617 1.58 3.37 -17.29
N LEU A 618 2.69 3.95 -16.85
CA LEU A 618 3.06 5.33 -17.13
C LEU A 618 3.39 5.55 -18.61
N SER A 619 4.08 4.60 -19.25
CA SER A 619 4.38 4.66 -20.68
C SER A 619 3.13 4.48 -21.54
N GLU A 620 2.20 3.60 -21.14
CA GLU A 620 0.89 3.43 -21.80
C GLU A 620 0.00 4.68 -21.62
N TRP A 621 0.14 5.39 -20.51
CA TRP A 621 -0.56 6.66 -20.29
C TRP A 621 -0.03 7.79 -21.18
N HIS A 622 1.29 7.97 -21.29
CA HIS A 622 1.91 9.07 -22.04
C HIS A 622 1.94 8.81 -23.56
N TYR A 623 2.32 7.61 -24.00
CA TYR A 623 2.46 7.28 -25.42
C TYR A 623 1.17 6.72 -26.04
N ASP A 624 0.47 5.81 -25.35
CA ASP A 624 -0.75 5.17 -25.88
C ASP A 624 -2.05 5.91 -25.51
N LYS A 625 -1.94 7.01 -24.74
CA LYS A 625 -3.07 7.83 -24.26
C LYS A 625 -4.15 7.07 -23.49
N LYS A 626 -3.80 5.93 -22.87
CA LYS A 626 -4.73 5.14 -22.05
C LYS A 626 -4.94 5.78 -20.67
N SER A 627 -5.91 5.25 -19.91
CA SER A 627 -6.17 5.70 -18.54
C SER A 627 -5.08 5.28 -17.57
N PHE A 628 -4.62 6.20 -16.71
CA PHE A 628 -3.60 5.92 -15.70
C PHE A 628 -4.19 5.13 -14.53
N THR A 629 -3.87 3.84 -14.46
CA THR A 629 -4.34 2.90 -13.43
C THR A 629 -3.47 2.98 -12.17
N LYS A 630 -4.07 2.93 -10.97
CA LYS A 630 -3.39 3.09 -9.66
C LYS A 630 -2.72 4.47 -9.44
N ALA A 631 -3.24 5.52 -10.08
CA ALA A 631 -2.72 6.89 -9.98
C ALA A 631 -2.68 7.44 -8.52
N TYR A 632 -3.54 6.92 -7.63
CA TYR A 632 -3.66 7.40 -6.25
C TYR A 632 -2.37 7.28 -5.43
N GLN A 633 -1.59 6.21 -5.59
CA GLN A 633 -0.37 5.99 -4.79
C GLN A 633 0.70 7.04 -5.08
N VAL A 634 0.91 7.35 -6.36
CA VAL A 634 1.90 8.34 -6.78
C VAL A 634 1.42 9.76 -6.47
N ARG A 635 0.12 10.01 -6.61
CA ARG A 635 -0.48 11.29 -6.24
C ARG A 635 -0.35 11.58 -4.74
N ASP A 636 -0.54 10.59 -3.87
CA ASP A 636 -0.37 10.76 -2.42
C ASP A 636 1.09 11.07 -2.06
N GLU A 637 2.05 10.45 -2.73
CA GLU A 637 3.48 10.79 -2.56
C GLU A 637 3.84 12.16 -3.13
N ILE A 638 3.26 12.58 -4.27
CA ILE A 638 3.38 13.95 -4.77
C ILE A 638 2.85 14.94 -3.72
N LYS A 639 1.67 14.66 -3.13
CA LYS A 639 1.06 15.49 -2.08
C LYS A 639 1.99 15.61 -0.88
N LYS A 640 2.51 14.50 -0.36
CA LYS A 640 3.48 14.48 0.76
C LYS A 640 4.76 15.26 0.41
N PHE A 641 5.30 15.06 -0.79
CA PHE A 641 6.52 15.70 -1.25
C PHE A 641 6.36 17.23 -1.34
N ILE A 642 5.27 17.71 -1.95
CA ILE A 642 4.99 19.15 -2.09
C ILE A 642 4.85 19.80 -0.71
N PHE A 643 4.09 19.18 0.21
CA PHE A 643 3.91 19.74 1.55
C PHE A 643 5.17 19.75 2.40
N ALA A 644 6.07 18.78 2.22
CA ALA A 644 7.31 18.69 2.98
C ALA A 644 8.41 19.66 2.50
N ASN A 645 8.47 19.94 1.19
CA ASN A 645 9.57 20.69 0.60
C ASN A 645 9.29 22.19 0.38
N ILE A 646 8.02 22.61 0.38
CA ILE A 646 7.69 24.04 0.31
C ILE A 646 7.75 24.66 1.71
N SER A 647 8.60 25.68 1.87
CA SER A 647 8.62 26.54 3.06
C SER A 647 7.41 27.47 3.10
N TRP A 648 6.21 26.94 3.37
CA TRP A 648 4.93 27.65 3.29
C TRP A 648 4.92 29.01 4.00
N GLN A 649 5.51 29.12 5.20
CA GLN A 649 5.57 30.38 5.95
C GLN A 649 6.46 31.44 5.27
N GLN A 650 7.54 31.03 4.60
CA GLN A 650 8.40 31.96 3.84
C GLN A 650 7.68 32.47 2.59
N GLU A 651 6.82 31.63 1.99
CA GLU A 651 5.98 31.98 0.85
C GLU A 651 4.71 32.78 1.24
N GLY A 652 4.55 33.09 2.53
CA GLY A 652 3.41 33.85 3.05
C GLY A 652 2.13 33.03 3.17
N VAL A 653 2.21 31.70 3.19
CA VAL A 653 1.08 30.79 3.37
C VAL A 653 1.02 30.28 4.82
N PRO A 654 -0.09 30.52 5.53
CA PRO A 654 -0.29 29.96 6.85
C PRO A 654 -0.47 28.44 6.85
N LEU A 655 0.05 27.76 7.87
CA LEU A 655 -0.08 26.30 8.00
C LEU A 655 -1.52 25.83 8.19
N VAL A 656 -2.42 26.67 8.69
CA VAL A 656 -3.84 26.32 8.80
C VAL A 656 -4.45 26.07 7.43
N SER A 657 -4.16 26.95 6.47
CA SER A 657 -4.58 26.77 5.08
C SER A 657 -4.04 25.47 4.50
N VAL A 658 -2.78 25.15 4.80
CA VAL A 658 -2.13 23.89 4.41
C VAL A 658 -2.84 22.68 5.05
N GLN A 659 -3.14 22.73 6.35
CA GLN A 659 -3.84 21.65 7.07
C GLN A 659 -5.28 21.46 6.61
N MET A 660 -5.99 22.54 6.28
CA MET A 660 -7.35 22.49 5.73
C MET A 660 -7.36 21.79 4.37
N VAL A 661 -6.37 22.07 3.51
CA VAL A 661 -6.20 21.39 2.22
C VAL A 661 -5.77 19.93 2.42
N GLU A 662 -4.85 19.65 3.37
CA GLU A 662 -4.36 18.31 3.67
C GLU A 662 -5.48 17.36 4.12
N LYS A 663 -6.39 17.85 4.99
CA LYS A 663 -7.54 17.12 5.53
C LYS A 663 -8.77 17.11 4.62
N SER A 664 -8.74 17.83 3.51
CA SER A 664 -9.89 17.93 2.61
C SER A 664 -10.11 16.63 1.81
N SER A 665 -11.36 16.41 1.39
CA SER A 665 -11.77 15.28 0.54
C SER A 665 -11.25 15.39 -0.90
N TYR A 666 -10.82 16.59 -1.30
CA TYR A 666 -10.26 16.91 -2.60
C TYR A 666 -8.75 16.65 -2.59
N ASP A 667 -8.25 16.11 -3.69
CA ASP A 667 -6.82 15.81 -3.81
C ASP A 667 -6.07 17.06 -4.29
N LEU A 668 -4.83 17.26 -3.86
CA LEU A 668 -4.05 18.45 -4.25
C LEU A 668 -3.78 18.48 -5.76
N VAL A 669 -3.61 17.30 -6.35
CA VAL A 669 -3.17 17.11 -7.73
C VAL A 669 -4.11 16.14 -8.43
N GLU A 670 -4.55 16.47 -9.64
CA GLU A 670 -5.22 15.57 -10.56
C GLU A 670 -4.32 15.27 -11.74
N ILE A 671 -4.25 14.01 -12.14
CA ILE A 671 -3.50 13.58 -13.31
C ILE A 671 -4.50 13.38 -14.44
N GLU A 672 -4.20 13.95 -15.61
CA GLU A 672 -5.04 13.80 -16.80
C GLU A 672 -5.31 12.30 -17.10
N ARG A 673 -6.54 11.92 -17.46
CA ARG A 673 -6.94 10.52 -17.75
C ARG A 673 -6.71 9.50 -16.60
N GLN A 674 -6.85 9.89 -15.33
CA GLN A 674 -6.77 8.93 -14.19
C GLN A 674 -7.99 8.00 -14.05
N ASP A 675 -7.83 6.86 -13.37
CA ASP A 675 -8.84 5.81 -13.18
C ASP A 675 -9.94 6.12 -12.14
N LYS A 676 -9.59 6.77 -11.02
CA LYS A 676 -10.51 7.11 -9.92
C LYS A 676 -10.45 8.60 -9.57
N LYS A 677 -11.56 9.15 -9.06
CA LYS A 677 -11.71 10.56 -8.63
C LYS A 677 -11.43 11.62 -9.72
N VAL A 678 -11.81 11.34 -10.96
CA VAL A 678 -11.78 12.32 -12.06
C VAL A 678 -12.65 13.55 -11.71
N GLY A 679 -12.09 14.75 -11.82
CA GLY A 679 -12.73 16.03 -11.49
C GLY A 679 -12.69 16.44 -10.01
N LYS A 680 -11.83 15.82 -9.19
CA LYS A 680 -11.68 16.13 -7.74
C LYS A 680 -10.28 16.58 -7.33
N GLY A 681 -9.40 16.98 -8.26
CA GLY A 681 -8.12 17.59 -7.89
C GLY A 681 -8.06 19.11 -8.08
N LEU A 682 -7.31 19.77 -7.21
CA LEU A 682 -7.15 21.23 -7.21
C LEU A 682 -6.22 21.73 -8.33
N VAL A 683 -5.21 20.94 -8.71
CA VAL A 683 -4.29 21.25 -9.81
C VAL A 683 -4.27 20.11 -10.81
N LEU A 684 -4.72 20.37 -12.04
CA LEU A 684 -4.62 19.42 -13.14
C LEU A 684 -3.20 19.43 -13.74
N LEU A 685 -2.52 18.29 -13.65
CA LEU A 685 -1.31 18.00 -14.39
C LEU A 685 -1.68 17.42 -15.76
N LYS A 686 -1.32 18.17 -16.79
CA LYS A 686 -1.48 17.75 -18.18
C LYS A 686 -0.45 16.70 -18.56
N ASP A 687 -0.80 15.93 -19.58
CA ASP A 687 0.07 14.98 -20.25
C ASP A 687 1.18 15.69 -21.04
N ASP A 688 2.20 16.16 -20.30
CA ASP A 688 3.41 16.80 -20.82
C ASP A 688 4.65 15.97 -20.43
N ASP A 689 5.73 16.07 -21.21
CA ASP A 689 6.99 15.35 -20.95
C ASP A 689 7.58 15.69 -19.56
N GLU A 690 7.40 16.94 -19.08
CA GLU A 690 7.77 17.33 -17.72
C GLU A 690 6.98 16.57 -16.63
N THR A 691 5.67 16.36 -16.85
CA THR A 691 4.81 15.59 -15.94
C THR A 691 5.20 14.11 -15.95
N TYR A 692 5.53 13.56 -17.11
CA TYR A 692 6.02 12.20 -17.25
C TYR A 692 7.32 11.97 -16.47
N GLN A 693 8.31 12.88 -16.62
CA GLN A 693 9.57 12.81 -15.88
C GLN A 693 9.37 12.94 -14.36
N LEU A 694 8.43 13.79 -13.92
CA LEU A 694 8.06 13.92 -12.51
C LEU A 694 7.48 12.61 -11.96
N LEU A 695 6.49 12.03 -12.66
CA LEU A 695 5.82 10.79 -12.25
C LEU A 695 6.81 9.63 -12.20
N LEU A 696 7.75 9.58 -13.14
CA LEU A 696 8.82 8.58 -13.15
C LEU A 696 9.76 8.76 -11.95
N ALA A 697 10.19 9.98 -11.65
CA ALA A 697 11.10 10.26 -10.54
C ALA A 697 10.47 9.96 -9.17
N ILE A 698 9.19 10.27 -8.99
CA ILE A 698 8.45 9.94 -7.75
C ILE A 698 8.12 8.44 -7.68
N GLY A 699 7.82 7.81 -8.82
CA GLY A 699 7.71 6.36 -8.91
C GLY A 699 8.98 5.63 -8.47
N LYS A 700 10.16 6.14 -8.85
CA LYS A 700 11.45 5.60 -8.38
C LYS A 700 11.58 5.70 -6.86
N SER A 701 11.22 6.83 -6.26
CA SER A 701 11.22 7.01 -4.80
C SER A 701 10.26 6.05 -4.08
N LEU A 702 9.04 5.88 -4.62
CA LEU A 702 8.00 5.03 -4.03
C LEU A 702 8.33 3.53 -4.12
N TYR A 703 8.86 3.07 -5.25
CA TYR A 703 9.08 1.65 -5.49
C TYR A 703 10.53 1.21 -5.24
N LEU A 704 11.53 1.97 -5.68
CA LEU A 704 12.94 1.58 -5.51
C LEU A 704 13.50 1.97 -4.14
N GLY A 705 12.98 3.04 -3.53
CA GLY A 705 13.48 3.58 -2.27
C GLY A 705 12.64 3.24 -1.03
N LYS A 706 11.94 2.11 -0.98
CA LYS A 706 11.10 1.75 0.19
C LYS A 706 11.95 1.52 1.44
N LYS A 707 11.67 2.27 2.52
CA LYS A 707 12.20 1.99 3.87
C LYS A 707 11.05 1.70 4.85
N ARG A 708 11.26 0.73 5.74
CA ARG A 708 10.36 0.38 6.84
C ARG A 708 10.98 0.87 8.15
N VAL A 709 10.24 1.66 8.92
CA VAL A 709 10.54 1.95 10.33
C VAL A 709 9.31 1.56 11.15
N GLY A 710 9.45 0.49 11.94
CA GLY A 710 8.31 -0.12 12.65
C GLY A 710 7.26 -0.69 11.69
N ASN A 711 5.98 -0.39 11.92
CA ASN A 711 4.84 -0.82 11.08
C ASN A 711 4.51 0.17 9.94
N ILE A 712 5.34 1.20 9.70
CA ILE A 712 5.05 2.25 8.72
C ILE A 712 6.05 2.16 7.57
N GLU A 713 5.54 1.98 6.37
CA GLU A 713 6.29 2.08 5.11
C GLU A 713 6.33 3.53 4.64
N TYR A 714 7.51 4.03 4.26
CA TYR A 714 7.64 5.36 3.65
C TYR A 714 8.60 5.34 2.45
N ALA A 715 8.31 6.21 1.48
CA ALA A 715 9.17 6.45 0.33
C ALA A 715 10.45 7.16 0.79
N SER A 716 11.61 6.68 0.34
CA SER A 716 12.90 7.31 0.60
C SER A 716 13.66 7.51 -0.70
N TRP A 717 14.54 8.50 -0.74
CA TRP A 717 15.38 8.77 -1.90
C TRP A 717 16.67 7.94 -1.90
N ASP A 718 16.65 6.76 -1.29
CA ASP A 718 17.81 5.87 -1.15
C ASP A 718 17.82 4.84 -2.29
N PHE A 719 18.18 5.30 -3.50
CA PHE A 719 18.32 4.47 -4.70
C PHE A 719 19.39 5.02 -5.66
N GLU A 720 19.92 4.17 -6.53
CA GLU A 720 20.95 4.54 -7.50
C GLU A 720 20.40 5.53 -8.54
N GLY A 721 21.05 6.69 -8.71
CA GLY A 721 20.52 7.79 -9.52
C GLY A 721 19.47 8.68 -8.82
N ALA A 722 19.37 8.62 -7.49
CA ALA A 722 18.51 9.51 -6.72
C ALA A 722 18.86 10.99 -6.91
N THR A 723 20.13 11.36 -7.05
CA THR A 723 20.58 12.75 -7.23
C THR A 723 20.01 13.40 -8.50
N SER A 724 19.94 12.66 -9.61
CA SER A 724 19.34 13.18 -10.85
C SER A 724 17.82 13.28 -10.73
N SER A 725 17.18 12.30 -10.11
CA SER A 725 15.74 12.29 -9.87
C SER A 725 15.31 13.41 -8.92
N ILE A 726 16.05 13.64 -7.83
CA ILE A 726 15.83 14.77 -6.91
C ILE A 726 15.97 16.09 -7.66
N ARG A 727 16.99 16.25 -8.52
CA ARG A 727 17.20 17.47 -9.31
C ARG A 727 16.03 17.76 -10.25
N VAL A 728 15.49 16.74 -10.92
CA VAL A 728 14.30 16.87 -11.79
C VAL A 728 13.10 17.32 -10.97
N VAL A 729 12.83 16.65 -9.84
CA VAL A 729 11.65 16.93 -9.02
C VAL A 729 11.74 18.30 -8.35
N THR A 730 12.92 18.70 -7.86
CA THR A 730 13.15 20.05 -7.30
C THR A 730 13.06 21.14 -8.37
N SER A 731 13.62 20.91 -9.56
CA SER A 731 13.52 21.90 -10.65
C SER A 731 12.08 22.08 -11.13
N TRP A 732 11.31 20.98 -11.18
CA TRP A 732 9.88 21.02 -11.48
C TRP A 732 9.09 21.72 -10.37
N LEU A 733 9.41 21.45 -9.10
CA LEU A 733 8.77 22.09 -7.96
C LEU A 733 8.99 23.61 -7.99
N GLU A 734 10.23 24.07 -8.20
CA GLU A 734 10.53 25.51 -8.30
C GLU A 734 9.78 26.19 -9.45
N ARG A 735 9.62 25.52 -10.61
CA ARG A 735 8.84 26.05 -11.74
C ARG A 735 7.34 26.13 -11.46
N ASN A 736 6.78 25.16 -10.73
CA ASN A 736 5.34 25.07 -10.46
C ASN A 736 4.93 25.57 -9.07
N LYS A 737 5.89 26.02 -8.26
CA LYS A 737 5.70 26.44 -6.86
C LYS A 737 4.59 27.46 -6.70
N ASN A 738 4.59 28.49 -7.56
CA ASN A 738 3.60 29.57 -7.51
C ASN A 738 2.18 29.03 -7.71
N ARG A 739 1.96 28.09 -8.64
CA ARG A 739 0.62 27.50 -8.88
C ARG A 739 0.07 26.80 -7.63
N PHE A 740 0.92 26.07 -6.90
CA PHE A 740 0.49 25.40 -5.66
C PHE A 740 0.30 26.39 -4.51
N VAL A 741 1.19 27.38 -4.41
CA VAL A 741 1.09 28.46 -3.42
C VAL A 741 -0.21 29.23 -3.60
N ASP A 742 -0.60 29.59 -4.83
CA ASP A 742 -1.81 30.35 -5.13
C ASP A 742 -3.08 29.55 -4.79
N VAL A 743 -3.11 28.26 -5.14
CA VAL A 743 -4.22 27.35 -4.80
C VAL A 743 -4.41 27.21 -3.28
N VAL A 744 -3.31 27.14 -2.53
CA VAL A 744 -3.37 27.02 -1.06
C VAL A 744 -3.66 28.37 -0.41
N LYS A 745 -3.21 29.49 -1.00
CA LYS A 745 -3.53 30.86 -0.57
C LYS A 745 -5.01 31.18 -0.73
N ALA A 746 -5.67 30.64 -1.76
CA ALA A 746 -7.10 30.84 -2.00
C ALA A 746 -7.52 32.29 -2.31
N TYR A 747 -6.57 33.16 -2.68
CA TYR A 747 -6.84 34.52 -3.14
C TYR A 747 -5.94 34.83 -4.35
N ASN A 748 -6.50 35.53 -5.34
CA ASN A 748 -5.76 35.97 -6.53
C ASN A 748 -4.96 37.25 -6.23
N ASP A 749 -4.01 37.63 -7.12
CA ASP A 749 -3.22 38.88 -7.02
C ASP A 749 -4.05 40.17 -6.84
N THR A 750 -5.36 40.13 -7.09
CA THR A 750 -6.31 41.22 -6.90
C THR A 750 -6.89 41.32 -5.48
N GLN A 751 -6.92 40.23 -4.72
CA GLN A 751 -7.44 40.17 -3.34
C GLN A 751 -6.26 40.16 -2.34
N LYS A 752 -6.37 40.90 -1.23
CA LYS A 752 -5.28 41.02 -0.24
C LYS A 752 -5.25 39.91 0.80
N TYR A 753 -6.37 39.21 0.99
CA TYR A 753 -6.53 38.16 2.00
C TYR A 753 -7.69 37.22 1.60
N PRO A 754 -7.73 35.97 2.11
CA PRO A 754 -8.78 34.99 1.79
C PRO A 754 -10.15 35.35 2.37
N ASP A 755 -11.22 34.95 1.69
CA ASP A 755 -12.61 35.22 2.10
C ASP A 755 -13.03 34.50 3.39
N TYR A 756 -12.51 33.29 3.66
CA TYR A 756 -12.80 32.61 4.93
C TYR A 756 -12.19 33.34 6.14
N LEU A 757 -11.03 33.99 5.96
CA LEU A 757 -10.38 34.79 7.00
C LEU A 757 -11.16 36.08 7.24
N LYS A 758 -11.64 36.73 6.16
CA LYS A 758 -12.58 37.85 6.22
C LYS A 758 -13.80 37.48 7.07
N CYS A 759 -14.42 36.33 6.77
CA CYS A 759 -15.59 35.85 7.48
C CYS A 759 -15.30 35.55 8.96
N SER A 760 -14.13 34.97 9.23
CA SER A 760 -13.70 34.61 10.59
C SER A 760 -13.53 35.83 11.48
N ILE A 761 -12.80 36.85 11.00
CA ILE A 761 -12.58 38.11 11.73
C ILE A 761 -13.90 38.86 11.94
N ILE A 762 -14.76 38.92 10.92
CA ILE A 762 -16.05 39.61 11.01
C ILE A 762 -16.97 38.92 12.01
N ALA A 763 -17.06 37.59 12.00
CA ALA A 763 -17.83 36.84 12.98
C ALA A 763 -17.37 37.11 14.43
N GLU A 764 -16.05 37.27 14.66
CA GLU A 764 -15.51 37.63 15.97
C GLU A 764 -15.81 39.07 16.39
N VAL A 765 -15.82 40.00 15.43
CA VAL A 765 -16.25 41.38 15.70
C VAL A 765 -17.73 41.39 16.09
N TYR A 766 -18.59 40.69 15.35
CA TYR A 766 -20.01 40.54 15.71
C TYR A 766 -20.21 39.87 17.08
N ARG A 767 -19.46 38.81 17.41
CA ARG A 767 -19.50 38.16 18.74
C ARG A 767 -19.24 39.18 19.86
N GLY A 768 -18.13 39.89 19.78
CA GLY A 768 -17.74 40.81 20.86
C GLY A 768 -18.62 42.05 20.95
N LEU A 769 -19.18 42.52 19.83
CA LEU A 769 -20.18 43.59 19.81
C LEU A 769 -21.51 43.13 20.43
N LEU A 770 -22.01 41.95 20.08
CA LEU A 770 -23.27 41.43 20.62
C LEU A 770 -23.19 41.06 22.11
N ASN A 771 -22.00 40.70 22.61
CA ASN A 771 -21.75 40.42 24.03
C ASN A 771 -21.46 41.67 24.88
N GLY A 772 -21.13 42.82 24.25
CA GLY A 772 -20.78 44.05 24.97
C GLY A 772 -19.30 44.14 25.40
N ASP A 773 -18.42 43.29 24.86
CA ASP A 773 -16.99 43.24 25.22
C ASP A 773 -16.25 44.52 24.79
N TYR A 774 -16.64 45.05 23.63
CA TYR A 774 -16.05 46.24 23.02
C TYR A 774 -16.94 47.44 23.34
N ARG A 775 -16.74 48.07 24.51
CA ARG A 775 -17.47 49.30 24.89
C ARG A 775 -17.05 50.49 24.01
N ILE A 776 -17.48 50.49 22.76
CA ILE A 776 -17.12 51.48 21.73
C ILE A 776 -18.33 52.30 21.29
N ASN A 777 -18.09 53.52 20.81
CA ASN A 777 -19.14 54.40 20.29
C ASN A 777 -19.13 54.49 18.76
N LYS A 778 -17.98 54.23 18.12
CA LYS A 778 -17.81 54.27 16.67
C LYS A 778 -17.02 53.05 16.17
N ILE A 779 -17.27 52.67 14.91
CA ILE A 779 -16.50 51.62 14.21
C ILE A 779 -14.99 51.97 14.16
N SER A 780 -14.66 53.27 14.16
CA SER A 780 -13.28 53.78 14.24
C SER A 780 -12.53 53.42 15.52
N ASP A 781 -13.23 53.04 16.58
CA ASP A 781 -12.63 52.80 17.90
C ASP A 781 -12.22 51.33 18.09
N LEU A 782 -12.59 50.46 17.15
CA LEU A 782 -12.18 49.06 17.13
C LEU A 782 -10.65 48.95 16.97
N LYS A 783 -10.02 48.23 17.90
CA LYS A 783 -8.57 47.95 17.93
C LYS A 783 -8.30 46.47 17.64
N THR A 784 -7.15 46.22 17.01
CA THR A 784 -6.66 44.86 16.69
C THR A 784 -6.36 44.03 17.95
N GLU A 785 -6.04 44.68 19.08
CA GLU A 785 -5.81 44.05 20.40
C GLU A 785 -6.98 43.19 20.87
N PHE A 786 -8.22 43.53 20.47
CA PHE A 786 -9.43 42.79 20.84
C PHE A 786 -9.44 41.35 20.29
N LEU A 787 -8.76 41.11 19.17
CA LEU A 787 -8.65 39.77 18.58
C LEU A 787 -7.62 38.90 19.32
N LEU A 788 -6.75 39.48 20.15
CA LEU A 788 -5.59 38.82 20.77
C LEU A 788 -5.83 38.37 22.22
N ASN A 789 -6.91 38.81 22.88
CA ASN A 789 -7.21 38.43 24.26
C ASN A 789 -7.57 36.93 24.37
N ASP A 790 -6.98 36.21 25.33
CA ASP A 790 -7.14 34.76 25.53
C ASP A 790 -8.58 34.33 25.88
N ASP A 791 -8.91 33.07 25.54
CA ASP A 791 -10.21 32.39 25.72
C ASP A 791 -10.79 32.46 27.15
N ILE A 792 -9.95 32.68 28.17
CA ILE A 792 -10.35 32.74 29.58
C ILE A 792 -11.07 34.06 29.93
N SER A 793 -10.96 35.09 29.08
CA SER A 793 -11.58 36.41 29.29
C SER A 793 -12.92 36.62 28.59
N ARG A 794 -13.45 35.58 27.93
CA ARG A 794 -14.60 35.66 27.01
C ARG A 794 -15.85 35.00 27.60
N GLU A 795 -16.15 35.31 28.85
CA GLU A 795 -17.38 34.84 29.49
C GLU A 795 -18.60 35.54 28.87
N LYS A 796 -19.71 34.80 28.78
CA LYS A 796 -20.99 35.35 28.34
C LYS A 796 -21.43 36.40 29.36
N ALA A 797 -21.63 37.63 28.92
CA ALA A 797 -22.13 38.71 29.78
C ALA A 797 -23.59 38.44 30.20
N SER A 798 -24.03 39.09 31.27
CA SER A 798 -25.46 39.07 31.63
C SER A 798 -26.26 39.80 30.55
N LEU A 799 -27.08 39.05 29.80
CA LEU A 799 -27.94 39.56 28.72
C LEU A 799 -29.32 40.01 29.19
N GLU A 800 -29.51 40.18 30.51
CA GLU A 800 -30.76 40.67 31.08
C GLU A 800 -31.12 42.02 30.46
N GLY A 801 -32.34 42.16 29.94
CA GLY A 801 -32.84 43.43 29.37
C GLY A 801 -32.92 43.46 27.84
N HIS A 802 -32.18 42.61 27.13
CA HIS A 802 -32.28 42.48 25.67
C HIS A 802 -33.55 41.72 25.23
N SER A 803 -33.91 41.85 23.94
CA SER A 803 -35.00 41.08 23.32
C SER A 803 -34.68 39.57 23.31
N LYS A 804 -35.72 38.74 23.18
CA LYS A 804 -35.56 37.27 23.14
C LYS A 804 -34.70 36.84 21.96
N GLU A 805 -34.93 37.46 20.80
CA GLU A 805 -34.20 37.21 19.56
C GLU A 805 -32.72 37.58 19.66
N TRP A 806 -32.36 38.62 20.41
CA TRP A 806 -30.97 38.97 20.71
C TRP A 806 -30.32 37.95 21.65
N ILE A 807 -31.03 37.54 22.70
CA ILE A 807 -30.56 36.52 23.65
C ILE A 807 -30.33 35.17 22.93
N ASP A 808 -31.24 34.77 22.06
CA ASP A 808 -31.15 33.53 21.28
C ASP A 808 -29.97 33.56 20.29
N LEU A 809 -29.69 34.72 19.69
CA LEU A 809 -28.54 34.92 18.82
C LEU A 809 -27.22 34.78 19.59
N VAL A 810 -27.09 35.44 20.74
CA VAL A 810 -25.88 35.33 21.56
C VAL A 810 -25.72 33.91 22.13
N ASN A 811 -26.82 33.27 22.56
CA ASN A 811 -26.82 31.87 22.97
C ASN A 811 -26.32 30.95 21.84
N PHE A 812 -26.79 31.16 20.62
CA PHE A 812 -26.36 30.38 19.46
C PHE A 812 -24.85 30.49 19.23
N ILE A 813 -24.28 31.69 19.38
CA ILE A 813 -22.84 31.94 19.23
C ILE A 813 -22.04 31.16 20.28
N TYR A 814 -22.44 31.24 21.56
CA TYR A 814 -21.72 30.61 22.68
C TYR A 814 -22.00 29.11 22.89
N THR A 815 -23.11 28.57 22.38
CA THR A 815 -23.43 27.12 22.49
C THR A 815 -22.68 26.29 21.44
N SER A 816 -22.15 26.92 20.40
CA SER A 816 -21.50 26.22 19.29
C SER A 816 -19.98 26.10 19.50
N ASP A 817 -19.45 24.88 19.46
CA ASP A 817 -17.99 24.61 19.37
C ASP A 817 -17.32 25.29 18.14
N VAL A 818 -18.14 25.77 17.20
CA VAL A 818 -17.76 26.48 15.99
C VAL A 818 -17.11 27.82 16.32
N ALA A 819 -17.55 28.52 17.38
CA ALA A 819 -16.96 29.79 17.79
C ALA A 819 -15.49 29.64 18.20
N LEU A 820 -15.19 28.64 19.06
CA LEU A 820 -13.83 28.33 19.49
C LEU A 820 -12.93 27.93 18.32
N LYS A 821 -13.45 27.12 17.39
CA LYS A 821 -12.73 26.73 16.17
C LYS A 821 -12.45 27.92 15.24
N ASN A 822 -13.38 28.87 15.14
CA ASN A 822 -13.23 30.06 14.31
C ASN A 822 -12.12 30.99 14.84
N ILE A 823 -12.04 31.18 16.15
CA ILE A 823 -10.98 31.94 16.81
C ILE A 823 -9.62 31.25 16.65
N ASP A 824 -9.59 29.94 16.92
CA ASP A 824 -8.40 29.13 16.76
C ASP A 824 -7.88 29.21 15.32
N THR A 825 -8.78 29.25 14.33
CA THR A 825 -8.46 29.44 12.91
C THR A 825 -7.81 30.80 12.66
N THR A 826 -8.37 31.90 13.18
CA THR A 826 -7.79 33.25 13.05
C THR A 826 -6.41 33.35 13.71
N HIS A 827 -6.27 32.88 14.94
CA HIS A 827 -4.99 32.92 15.66
C HIS A 827 -3.92 32.07 14.99
N ARG A 828 -4.29 30.87 14.53
CA ARG A 828 -3.35 29.99 13.85
C ARG A 828 -3.01 30.47 12.43
N TYR A 829 -3.88 31.24 11.76
CA TYR A 829 -3.58 31.86 10.47
C TYR A 829 -2.39 32.83 10.58
N PHE A 830 -2.34 33.63 11.64
CA PHE A 830 -1.25 34.59 11.86
C PHE A 830 -0.10 34.01 12.71
N ASN A 831 -0.12 32.72 13.04
CA ASN A 831 0.88 32.08 13.89
C ASN A 831 2.20 31.83 13.15
N LEU A 832 3.29 32.35 13.72
CA LEU A 832 4.68 32.08 13.37
C LEU A 832 5.16 30.90 14.22
N ILE A 833 5.63 29.84 13.58
CA ILE A 833 6.01 28.62 14.29
C ILE A 833 7.47 28.73 14.71
N GLN A 834 7.76 28.38 15.96
CA GLN A 834 9.12 28.20 16.45
C GLN A 834 9.34 26.72 16.78
N GLY A 835 10.25 26.07 16.04
CA GLY A 835 10.54 24.63 16.19
C GLY A 835 9.73 23.73 15.25
N ASN A 836 9.79 22.41 15.47
CA ASN A 836 9.21 21.38 14.57
C ASN A 836 7.74 21.02 14.88
N GLU A 837 7.15 21.50 15.99
CA GLU A 837 5.78 21.15 16.36
C GLU A 837 4.75 22.03 15.64
N LYS A 838 3.99 21.41 14.71
CA LYS A 838 2.91 22.06 13.94
C LYS A 838 1.73 22.57 14.80
N ASN A 839 1.59 22.09 16.05
CA ASN A 839 0.48 22.40 16.97
C ASN A 839 1.00 22.82 18.36
N ALA A 840 1.99 23.72 18.41
CA ALA A 840 2.50 24.22 19.68
C ALA A 840 1.40 24.92 20.50
N LYS A 841 1.37 24.68 21.81
CA LYS A 841 0.42 25.34 22.73
C LYS A 841 0.63 26.86 22.83
N ARG A 842 1.86 27.33 22.59
CA ARG A 842 2.20 28.77 22.54
C ARG A 842 2.13 29.25 21.10
N LYS A 843 1.26 30.23 20.85
CA LYS A 843 1.08 30.86 19.53
C LYS A 843 1.85 32.19 19.50
N ILE A 844 2.64 32.43 18.46
CA ILE A 844 3.39 33.67 18.25
C ILE A 844 2.77 34.36 17.04
N ILE A 845 2.01 35.43 17.28
CA ILE A 845 1.20 36.04 16.23
C ILE A 845 1.98 37.14 15.51
N ASN A 846 1.96 37.13 14.17
CA ASN A 846 2.44 38.24 13.36
C ASN A 846 1.44 39.41 13.43
N TYR A 847 1.66 40.28 14.41
CA TYR A 847 0.81 41.45 14.69
C TYR A 847 0.65 42.37 13.48
N ASN A 848 1.73 42.64 12.74
CA ASN A 848 1.69 43.60 11.62
C ASN A 848 0.78 43.11 10.48
N SER A 849 0.83 41.81 10.15
CA SER A 849 -0.04 41.23 9.13
C SER A 849 -1.51 41.23 9.56
N LEU A 850 -1.78 40.90 10.83
CA LEU A 850 -3.13 40.94 11.40
C LEU A 850 -3.68 42.37 11.38
N ASP A 851 -2.90 43.34 11.84
CA ASP A 851 -3.29 44.75 11.91
C ASP A 851 -3.57 45.35 10.52
N ASN A 852 -2.80 44.99 9.51
CA ASN A 852 -3.03 45.43 8.13
C ASN A 852 -4.34 44.88 7.56
N VAL A 853 -4.63 43.59 7.77
CA VAL A 853 -5.89 42.97 7.33
C VAL A 853 -7.07 43.61 8.08
N PHE A 854 -6.94 43.78 9.39
CA PHE A 854 -7.98 44.40 10.23
C PHE A 854 -8.26 45.85 9.81
N ARG A 855 -7.23 46.65 9.50
CA ARG A 855 -7.39 48.03 8.98
C ARG A 855 -8.09 48.05 7.62
N SER A 856 -7.82 47.10 6.74
CA SER A 856 -8.52 46.98 5.45
C SER A 856 -10.00 46.71 5.65
N LEU A 857 -10.34 45.73 6.49
CA LEU A 857 -11.72 45.37 6.82
C LEU A 857 -12.48 46.52 7.50
N LYS A 858 -11.79 47.28 8.33
CA LYS A 858 -12.33 48.46 8.99
C LYS A 858 -12.65 49.59 8.00
N ASN A 859 -11.82 49.77 6.97
CA ASN A 859 -12.09 50.72 5.89
C ASN A 859 -13.26 50.28 5.00
N GLU A 860 -13.49 48.97 4.87
CA GLU A 860 -14.65 48.37 4.20
C GLU A 860 -15.92 48.38 5.07
N GLY A 861 -15.86 48.88 6.31
CA GLY A 861 -17.01 48.96 7.21
C GLY A 861 -17.50 47.62 7.78
N PHE A 862 -16.73 46.54 7.57
CA PHE A 862 -17.14 45.16 7.89
C PHE A 862 -18.46 44.69 7.23
N ASP A 863 -18.89 45.38 6.16
CA ASP A 863 -20.07 45.01 5.39
C ASP A 863 -19.71 43.92 4.37
N ILE A 864 -20.51 42.86 4.32
CA ILE A 864 -20.40 41.83 3.28
C ILE A 864 -21.77 41.52 2.69
N VAL A 865 -21.86 41.52 1.36
CA VAL A 865 -23.00 41.01 0.63
C VAL A 865 -22.95 39.48 0.66
N ILE A 866 -23.90 38.87 1.36
CA ILE A 866 -23.97 37.40 1.59
C ILE A 866 -23.99 36.59 0.29
N ASP A 867 -24.52 37.19 -0.78
CA ASP A 867 -24.70 36.56 -2.10
C ASP A 867 -23.45 36.56 -2.98
N GLU A 868 -22.39 37.30 -2.63
CA GLU A 868 -21.15 37.36 -3.42
C GLU A 868 -20.06 36.37 -2.95
N ILE A 869 -20.27 35.68 -1.81
CA ILE A 869 -19.30 34.69 -1.31
C ILE A 869 -19.69 33.29 -1.81
N ASP A 870 -19.05 32.89 -2.90
CA ASP A 870 -19.10 31.52 -3.42
C ASP A 870 -18.54 30.53 -2.38
N SER A 871 -19.16 29.35 -2.29
CA SER A 871 -18.62 28.25 -1.48
C SER A 871 -17.31 27.78 -2.08
N ASP A 872 -16.24 27.75 -1.29
CA ASP A 872 -14.95 27.21 -1.69
C ASP A 872 -15.09 25.68 -1.90
N VAL A 873 -14.26 25.11 -2.74
CA VAL A 873 -14.14 23.67 -2.96
C VAL A 873 -13.71 22.95 -1.67
N ILE A 874 -13.05 23.65 -0.74
CA ILE A 874 -12.56 23.08 0.53
C ILE A 874 -13.57 23.31 1.67
N ASN A 875 -14.19 22.22 2.13
CA ASN A 875 -15.17 22.21 3.22
C ASN A 875 -14.70 22.92 4.49
N GLY A 876 -13.42 22.77 4.89
CA GLY A 876 -12.89 23.39 6.10
C GLY A 876 -12.86 24.92 6.05
N ARG A 877 -12.79 25.52 4.84
CA ARG A 877 -12.88 26.99 4.66
C ARG A 877 -14.33 27.46 4.64
N ASN A 878 -15.25 26.61 4.20
CA ASN A 878 -16.69 26.89 4.23
C ASN A 878 -17.26 26.93 5.65
N GLU A 879 -16.64 26.27 6.65
CA GLU A 879 -17.11 26.30 8.03
C GLU A 879 -17.22 27.75 8.58
N SER A 880 -16.21 28.59 8.35
CA SER A 880 -16.23 30.01 8.76
C SER A 880 -17.22 30.84 7.94
N ILE A 881 -17.40 30.52 6.66
CA ILE A 881 -18.35 31.20 5.76
C ILE A 881 -19.79 30.90 6.18
N ASP A 882 -20.13 29.62 6.36
CA ASP A 882 -21.45 29.16 6.81
C ASP A 882 -21.79 29.68 8.20
N TYR A 883 -20.79 29.74 9.09
CA TYR A 883 -20.95 30.30 10.42
C TYR A 883 -21.36 31.78 10.36
N LEU A 884 -20.65 32.58 9.57
CA LEU A 884 -21.01 33.99 9.39
C LEU A 884 -22.37 34.16 8.70
N LYS A 885 -22.68 33.38 7.65
CA LYS A 885 -23.99 33.41 6.97
C LYS A 885 -25.14 33.17 7.96
N LYS A 886 -24.98 32.19 8.86
CA LYS A 886 -25.97 31.91 9.93
C LYS A 886 -26.10 33.07 10.92
N ILE A 887 -24.99 33.69 11.33
CA ILE A 887 -25.01 34.86 12.21
C ILE A 887 -25.74 36.03 11.54
N LEU A 888 -25.33 36.43 10.33
CA LEU A 888 -25.91 37.58 9.63
C LEU A 888 -27.42 37.43 9.40
N SER A 889 -27.89 36.23 9.04
CA SER A 889 -29.33 35.96 8.85
C SER A 889 -30.17 36.18 10.11
N LYS A 890 -29.58 35.98 11.29
CA LYS A 890 -30.24 36.15 12.59
C LYS A 890 -30.01 37.54 13.17
N VAL A 891 -28.85 38.16 12.92
CA VAL A 891 -28.49 39.52 13.36
C VAL A 891 -29.52 40.53 12.87
N VAL A 892 -29.87 40.51 11.59
CA VAL A 892 -30.83 41.49 11.03
C VAL A 892 -32.20 41.40 11.75
N LYS A 893 -32.65 40.19 12.09
CA LYS A 893 -33.89 39.95 12.82
C LYS A 893 -33.79 40.38 14.28
N ALA A 894 -32.69 40.05 14.95
CA ALA A 894 -32.46 40.43 16.35
C ALA A 894 -32.37 41.94 16.52
N VAL A 895 -31.62 42.64 15.65
CA VAL A 895 -31.44 44.10 15.72
C VAL A 895 -32.72 44.85 15.41
N SER A 896 -33.52 44.41 14.42
CA SER A 896 -34.80 45.05 14.12
C SER A 896 -35.79 44.93 15.28
N LYS A 897 -35.86 43.75 15.91
CA LYS A 897 -36.68 43.52 17.10
C LYS A 897 -36.22 44.37 18.30
N GLU A 898 -34.91 44.44 18.53
CA GLU A 898 -34.33 45.23 19.62
C GLU A 898 -34.66 46.72 19.49
N VAL A 899 -34.60 47.26 18.26
CA VAL A 899 -34.95 48.65 17.96
C VAL A 899 -36.46 48.90 18.14
N GLU A 900 -37.30 47.94 17.74
CA GLU A 900 -38.76 48.04 17.92
C GLU A 900 -39.13 48.06 19.42
N GLU A 901 -38.62 47.10 20.20
CA GLU A 901 -38.82 47.05 21.66
C GLU A 901 -38.24 48.30 22.35
N GLY A 902 -37.09 48.79 21.87
CA GLY A 902 -36.49 50.03 22.40
C GLY A 902 -37.39 51.24 22.21
N LYS A 903 -37.91 51.46 21.00
CA LYS A 903 -38.85 52.55 20.72
C LYS A 903 -40.13 52.45 21.56
N GLU A 904 -40.63 51.23 21.78
CA GLU A 904 -41.78 51.02 22.65
C GLU A 904 -41.48 51.41 24.11
N LEU A 905 -40.32 51.03 24.64
CA LEU A 905 -39.88 51.42 25.99
C LEU A 905 -39.69 52.93 26.12
N TYR A 906 -39.15 53.58 25.10
CA TYR A 906 -39.03 55.04 25.08
C TYR A 906 -40.41 55.71 25.17
N ARG A 907 -41.38 55.24 24.37
CA ARG A 907 -42.75 55.77 24.40
C ARG A 907 -43.42 55.58 25.75
N ARG A 908 -43.30 54.40 26.37
CA ARG A 908 -43.82 54.17 27.73
C ARG A 908 -43.17 55.08 28.76
N THR A 909 -41.88 55.39 28.58
CA THR A 909 -41.18 56.33 29.46
C THR A 909 -41.72 57.74 29.29
N LEU A 910 -41.95 58.19 28.05
CA LEU A 910 -42.55 59.50 27.76
C LEU A 910 -43.95 59.66 28.36
N ASP A 911 -44.77 58.59 28.36
CA ASP A 911 -46.11 58.62 28.96
C ASP A 911 -46.08 59.04 30.45
N TYR A 912 -45.06 58.65 31.21
CA TYR A 912 -44.89 59.05 32.62
C TYR A 912 -44.48 60.53 32.79
N PHE A 913 -43.78 61.11 31.82
CA PHE A 913 -43.43 62.54 31.83
C PHE A 913 -44.53 63.42 31.22
N GLY A 914 -45.54 62.83 30.55
CA GLY A 914 -46.60 63.57 29.85
C GLY A 914 -46.12 64.30 28.60
N PHE A 915 -44.97 63.90 28.04
CA PHE A 915 -44.39 64.51 26.85
C PHE A 915 -44.96 63.90 25.57
N THR A 916 -45.02 64.69 24.49
CA THR A 916 -45.43 64.23 23.17
C THR A 916 -44.31 63.45 22.48
N ASP A 917 -44.68 62.51 21.60
CA ASP A 917 -43.72 61.75 20.78
C ASP A 917 -42.71 62.70 20.07
N GLY A 918 -41.42 62.55 20.39
CA GLY A 918 -40.33 63.32 19.80
C GLY A 918 -39.69 64.39 20.70
N THR A 919 -40.17 64.60 21.93
CA THR A 919 -39.50 65.43 22.92
C THR A 919 -38.31 64.68 23.54
N GLU A 920 -37.15 65.33 23.66
CA GLU A 920 -35.97 64.77 24.32
C GLU A 920 -36.09 64.95 25.83
N ILE A 921 -35.82 63.89 26.61
CA ILE A 921 -35.80 63.94 28.07
C ILE A 921 -34.41 64.40 28.53
N GLU A 922 -34.33 65.52 29.23
CA GLU A 922 -33.08 66.03 29.78
C GLU A 922 -32.74 65.38 31.14
N THR A 923 -31.49 65.52 31.59
CA THR A 923 -31.07 65.00 32.89
C THR A 923 -31.73 65.73 34.06
N GLU A 924 -32.15 66.98 33.86
CA GLU A 924 -32.88 67.77 34.86
C GLU A 924 -34.31 67.24 35.04
N ASP A 925 -35.02 66.92 33.96
CA ASP A 925 -36.38 66.33 34.00
C ASP A 925 -36.43 65.04 34.83
N ILE A 926 -35.46 64.14 34.65
CA ILE A 926 -35.37 62.89 35.42
C ILE A 926 -35.12 63.17 36.91
N LYS A 927 -34.28 64.17 37.22
CA LYS A 927 -33.99 64.54 38.61
C LYS A 927 -35.18 65.17 39.28
N ASP A 928 -35.96 65.97 38.56
CA ASP A 928 -37.15 66.63 39.08
C ASP A 928 -38.25 65.61 39.36
N LEU A 929 -38.52 64.69 38.43
CA LEU A 929 -39.43 63.58 38.66
C LEU A 929 -39.02 62.76 39.90
N LEU A 930 -37.73 62.40 40.02
CA LEU A 930 -37.26 61.63 41.18
C LEU A 930 -37.28 62.44 42.49
N ASN A 931 -37.15 63.78 42.44
CA ASN A 931 -37.36 64.64 43.61
C ASN A 931 -38.82 64.62 44.07
N GLU A 932 -39.76 64.68 43.13
CA GLU A 932 -41.19 64.56 43.42
C GLU A 932 -41.52 63.19 44.03
N VAL A 933 -40.96 62.10 43.48
CA VAL A 933 -41.11 60.75 44.06
C VAL A 933 -40.53 60.66 45.48
N ILE A 934 -39.36 61.26 45.72
CA ILE A 934 -38.77 61.32 47.07
C ILE A 934 -39.67 62.11 48.02
N GLN A 935 -40.25 63.22 47.56
CA GLN A 935 -41.17 64.01 48.37
C GLN A 935 -42.46 63.25 48.65
N PHE A 936 -43.04 62.55 47.67
CA PHE A 936 -44.19 61.67 47.83
C PHE A 936 -43.96 60.64 48.94
N TYR A 937 -42.83 59.91 48.93
CA TYR A 937 -42.56 58.94 49.99
C TYR A 937 -42.36 59.59 51.37
N ARG A 938 -41.73 60.78 51.44
CA ARG A 938 -41.61 61.54 52.70
C ARG A 938 -42.97 62.00 53.24
N ASP A 939 -43.87 62.40 52.36
CA ASP A 939 -45.22 62.78 52.73
C ASP A 939 -45.98 61.56 53.24
N THR A 940 -45.89 60.40 52.57
CA THR A 940 -46.50 59.15 53.08
C THR A 940 -45.97 58.73 54.45
N GLU A 941 -44.68 58.95 54.72
CA GLU A 941 -44.06 58.70 56.03
C GLU A 941 -44.60 59.68 57.10
N THR A 942 -44.75 60.96 56.74
CA THR A 942 -45.27 62.01 57.63
C THR A 942 -46.75 61.78 57.98
N TYR A 943 -47.54 61.34 57.00
CA TYR A 943 -48.98 61.08 57.17
C TYR A 943 -49.31 59.64 57.59
N GLY A 944 -48.30 58.76 57.73
CA GLY A 944 -48.43 57.43 58.31
C GLY A 944 -49.12 56.37 57.43
N VAL A 945 -48.97 56.45 56.11
CA VAL A 945 -49.57 55.51 55.15
C VAL A 945 -48.69 54.25 55.04
N ASN A 946 -49.29 53.05 55.08
CA ASN A 946 -48.55 51.79 55.22
C ASN A 946 -48.06 51.24 53.86
N ILE A 947 -46.98 51.83 53.34
CA ILE A 947 -46.34 51.41 52.09
C ILE A 947 -44.83 51.20 52.29
N SER A 948 -44.24 50.32 51.48
CA SER A 948 -42.79 50.11 51.48
C SER A 948 -42.06 51.35 50.96
N LEU A 949 -41.32 52.04 51.82
CA LEU A 949 -40.56 53.25 51.45
C LEU A 949 -39.40 52.90 50.50
N ARG A 950 -39.46 53.40 49.26
CA ARG A 950 -38.42 53.18 48.22
C ARG A 950 -37.50 54.38 48.03
N THR A 951 -37.39 55.25 49.03
CA THR A 951 -36.65 56.52 48.96
C THR A 951 -35.16 56.32 48.64
N ASN A 952 -34.54 55.24 49.11
CA ASN A 952 -33.14 54.93 48.82
C ASN A 952 -32.92 54.51 47.36
N ASP A 953 -33.87 53.77 46.76
CA ASP A 953 -33.82 53.36 45.36
C ASP A 953 -33.97 54.59 44.44
N ALA A 954 -34.86 55.51 44.80
CA ALA A 954 -35.03 56.79 44.11
C ALA A 954 -33.74 57.64 44.12
N ILE A 955 -33.04 57.70 45.27
CA ILE A 955 -31.77 58.43 45.40
C ILE A 955 -30.67 57.76 44.55
N SER A 956 -30.61 56.43 44.54
CA SER A 956 -29.67 55.68 43.70
C SER A 956 -29.90 55.94 42.21
N LEU A 957 -31.15 55.91 41.75
CA LEU A 957 -31.52 56.22 40.37
C LEU A 957 -31.25 57.69 40.02
N LYS A 958 -31.45 58.61 40.97
CA LYS A 958 -31.14 60.04 40.80
C LYS A 958 -29.65 60.27 40.57
N ASN A 959 -28.78 59.51 41.22
CA ASN A 959 -27.34 59.56 40.99
C ASN A 959 -26.95 58.98 39.61
N LYS A 960 -27.77 58.10 39.04
CA LYS A 960 -27.59 57.52 37.70
C LYS A 960 -28.35 58.28 36.60
N SER A 961 -28.93 59.44 36.89
CA SER A 961 -29.80 60.15 35.94
C SER A 961 -29.12 60.46 34.60
N ALA A 962 -27.83 60.80 34.60
CA ALA A 962 -27.06 61.04 33.38
C ALA A 962 -26.88 59.76 32.52
N GLU A 963 -26.79 58.59 33.14
CA GLU A 963 -26.68 57.29 32.46
C GLU A 963 -28.04 56.87 31.87
N ILE A 964 -29.13 57.17 32.58
CA ILE A 964 -30.51 56.95 32.10
C ILE A 964 -30.82 57.88 30.93
N THR A 965 -30.52 59.18 31.03
CA THR A 965 -30.66 60.14 29.91
C THR A 965 -29.88 59.67 28.70
N LYS A 966 -28.62 59.27 28.86
CA LYS A 966 -27.79 58.77 27.77
C LYS A 966 -28.37 57.50 27.13
N SER A 967 -28.94 56.61 27.93
CA SER A 967 -29.59 55.38 27.44
C SER A 967 -30.88 55.67 26.68
N LEU A 968 -31.69 56.64 27.13
CA LEU A 968 -32.90 57.10 26.46
C LEU A 968 -32.57 57.80 25.13
N VAL A 969 -31.56 58.67 25.12
CA VAL A 969 -31.05 59.30 23.89
C VAL A 969 -30.60 58.23 22.91
N ASN A 970 -29.82 57.23 23.35
CA ASN A 970 -29.37 56.13 22.49
C ASN A 970 -30.52 55.33 21.89
N ILE A 971 -31.63 55.12 22.60
CA ILE A 971 -32.79 54.39 22.10
C ILE A 971 -33.59 55.23 21.08
N ASN A 972 -33.63 56.55 21.26
CA ASN A 972 -34.42 57.48 20.42
C ASN A 972 -33.69 57.97 19.15
N VAL A 973 -32.42 57.61 18.94
CA VAL A 973 -31.68 57.97 17.71
C VAL A 973 -32.42 57.46 16.46
N ASP A 974 -32.56 58.31 15.43
CA ASP A 974 -33.15 57.88 14.16
C ASP A 974 -32.26 56.83 13.49
N THR A 975 -32.76 55.60 13.45
CA THR A 975 -32.09 54.44 12.90
C THR A 975 -32.20 54.33 11.37
N ASN A 976 -32.90 55.27 10.72
CA ASN A 976 -33.07 55.28 9.27
C ASN A 976 -31.75 55.69 8.58
N GLY A 977 -31.19 54.79 7.77
CA GLY A 977 -29.91 55.02 7.07
C GLY A 977 -28.65 54.56 7.81
N MET A 978 -28.76 54.12 9.07
CA MET A 978 -27.64 53.50 9.81
C MET A 978 -27.37 52.07 9.35
N SER A 979 -26.08 51.69 9.32
CA SER A 979 -25.68 50.30 9.05
C SER A 979 -26.10 49.36 10.18
N VAL A 980 -26.17 48.05 9.89
CA VAL A 980 -26.55 47.04 10.91
C VAL A 980 -25.53 47.03 12.05
N MET A 981 -24.24 47.24 11.76
CA MET A 981 -23.18 47.28 12.78
C MET A 981 -23.28 48.52 13.67
N GLU A 982 -23.62 49.69 13.12
CA GLU A 982 -23.83 50.92 13.92
C GLU A 982 -24.99 50.76 14.90
N LYS A 983 -26.07 50.11 14.46
CA LYS A 983 -27.21 49.75 15.33
C LYS A 983 -26.76 48.81 16.45
N ILE A 984 -25.95 47.80 16.16
CA ILE A 984 -25.45 46.88 17.20
C ILE A 984 -24.59 47.63 18.22
N ILE A 985 -23.69 48.53 17.79
CA ILE A 985 -22.83 49.32 18.68
C ILE A 985 -23.67 50.15 19.68
N LEU A 986 -24.75 50.76 19.21
CA LEU A 986 -25.67 51.55 20.04
C LEU A 986 -26.30 50.72 21.16
N TYR A 987 -26.75 49.51 20.83
CA TYR A 987 -27.42 48.59 21.77
C TYR A 987 -26.46 47.68 22.56
N SER A 988 -25.18 47.59 22.15
CA SER A 988 -24.13 46.77 22.78
C SER A 988 -23.89 47.13 24.26
N SER A 989 -24.11 48.39 24.62
CA SER A 989 -24.03 48.88 26.01
C SER A 989 -25.25 48.52 26.89
N ASN A 990 -26.21 47.77 26.34
CA ASN A 990 -27.48 47.39 26.97
C ASN A 990 -28.26 48.58 27.58
N PRO A 991 -28.60 49.61 26.76
CA PRO A 991 -29.41 50.74 27.22
C PRO A 991 -30.83 50.30 27.65
N MET A 992 -31.30 49.18 27.11
CA MET A 992 -32.60 48.57 27.39
C MET A 992 -32.74 48.16 28.85
N LYS A 993 -31.71 47.57 29.46
CA LYS A 993 -31.74 47.18 30.88
C LYS A 993 -31.90 48.40 31.79
N ILE A 994 -31.13 49.45 31.55
CA ILE A 994 -31.13 50.68 32.36
C ILE A 994 -32.51 51.34 32.30
N VAL A 995 -33.11 51.42 31.11
CA VAL A 995 -34.45 52.00 30.94
C VAL A 995 -35.54 51.09 31.52
N LYS A 996 -35.44 49.75 31.39
CA LYS A 996 -36.38 48.81 32.03
C LYS A 996 -36.31 48.87 33.56
N GLU A 997 -35.11 48.98 34.15
CA GLU A 997 -34.95 49.16 35.60
C GLU A 997 -35.62 50.47 36.08
N PHE A 998 -35.44 51.55 35.32
CA PHE A 998 -36.08 52.83 35.61
C PHE A 998 -37.62 52.76 35.46
N LEU A 999 -38.12 52.17 34.38
CA LEU A 999 -39.57 51.99 34.15
C LEU A 999 -40.22 51.09 35.20
N ASN A 1000 -39.60 49.96 35.56
CA ASN A 1000 -40.11 49.09 36.61
C ASN A 1000 -40.20 49.84 37.96
N PHE A 1001 -39.24 50.73 38.23
CA PHE A 1001 -39.31 51.59 39.41
C PHE A 1001 -40.49 52.57 39.32
N LEU A 1002 -40.71 53.21 38.16
CA LEU A 1002 -41.86 54.10 37.96
C LEU A 1002 -43.20 53.36 38.07
N GLU A 1003 -43.34 52.16 37.51
CA GLU A 1003 -44.54 51.32 37.65
C GLU A 1003 -44.82 50.95 39.11
N LEU A 1004 -43.79 50.64 39.89
CA LEU A 1004 -43.94 50.38 41.32
C LEU A 1004 -44.38 51.65 42.07
N VAL A 1005 -43.79 52.80 41.75
CA VAL A 1005 -44.18 54.08 42.32
C VAL A 1005 -45.62 54.43 41.95
N ASP A 1006 -46.05 54.21 40.71
CA ASP A 1006 -47.41 54.47 40.27
C ASP A 1006 -48.43 53.54 40.96
N LYS A 1007 -48.07 52.26 41.14
CA LYS A 1007 -48.88 51.32 41.92
C LYS A 1007 -48.99 51.73 43.39
N ASP A 1008 -47.88 52.15 43.99
CA ASP A 1008 -47.83 52.64 45.36
C ASP A 1008 -48.69 53.91 45.49
N ASN A 1009 -48.58 54.83 44.53
CA ASN A 1009 -49.40 56.04 44.42
C ASN A 1009 -50.90 55.72 44.28
N ALA A 1010 -51.29 54.80 43.40
CA ALA A 1010 -52.68 54.36 43.25
C ALA A 1010 -53.23 53.72 44.55
N SER A 1011 -52.39 52.98 45.29
CA SER A 1011 -52.74 52.45 46.61
C SER A 1011 -52.97 53.57 47.62
N VAL A 1012 -52.07 54.57 47.70
CA VAL A 1012 -52.26 55.76 48.55
C VAL A 1012 -53.54 56.49 48.17
N TYR A 1013 -53.76 56.76 46.89
CA TYR A 1013 -54.97 57.44 46.41
C TYR A 1013 -56.24 56.65 46.73
N SER A 1014 -56.21 55.32 46.61
CA SER A 1014 -57.34 54.47 46.98
C SER A 1014 -57.60 54.50 48.49
N GLU A 1015 -56.56 54.39 49.32
CA GLU A 1015 -56.69 54.51 50.77
C GLU A 1015 -57.16 55.91 51.19
N MET A 1016 -56.63 56.97 50.59
CA MET A 1016 -57.04 58.35 50.83
C MET A 1016 -58.51 58.55 50.44
N ASN A 1017 -58.94 58.02 49.29
CA ASN A 1017 -60.34 58.07 48.87
C ASN A 1017 -61.26 57.23 49.77
N LEU A 1018 -60.80 56.09 50.27
CA LEU A 1018 -61.55 55.25 51.20
C LEU A 1018 -61.69 55.95 52.57
N VAL A 1019 -60.63 56.60 53.04
CA VAL A 1019 -60.67 57.50 54.21
C VAL A 1019 -61.62 58.68 53.95
N LYS A 1020 -61.60 59.27 52.76
CA LYS A 1020 -62.54 60.32 52.33
C LYS A 1020 -63.99 59.87 52.31
N GLU A 1021 -64.27 58.69 51.77
CA GLU A 1021 -65.61 58.09 51.78
C GLU A 1021 -66.08 57.74 53.21
N ASN A 1022 -65.20 57.22 54.06
CA ASN A 1022 -65.54 56.92 55.46
C ASN A 1022 -65.83 58.19 56.26
N LEU A 1023 -65.07 59.26 56.04
CA LEU A 1023 -65.26 60.55 56.69
C LEU A 1023 -66.51 61.29 56.18
N THR A 1024 -66.85 61.16 54.89
CA THR A 1024 -68.14 61.66 54.36
C THR A 1024 -69.33 60.82 54.83
N ARG A 1025 -69.23 59.49 54.89
CA ARG A 1025 -70.30 58.60 55.42
C ARG A 1025 -70.55 58.74 56.92
N SER A 1026 -69.53 59.07 57.71
CA SER A 1026 -69.69 59.34 59.16
C SER A 1026 -70.31 60.72 59.45
N GLY A 1027 -70.63 61.51 58.42
CA GLY A 1027 -71.33 62.79 58.55
C GLY A 1027 -70.46 63.95 59.03
N VAL A 1028 -69.13 63.83 58.95
CA VAL A 1028 -68.17 64.80 59.51
C VAL A 1028 -67.42 65.58 58.42
N TRP A 1029 -67.75 65.40 57.14
CA TRP A 1029 -67.11 66.10 56.03
C TRP A 1029 -68.15 66.65 55.05
N THR A 1030 -68.27 67.97 54.97
CA THR A 1030 -69.06 68.71 53.96
C THR A 1030 -68.13 69.72 53.29
N ASP A 1031 -68.03 69.66 51.96
CA ASP A 1031 -67.29 70.58 51.08
C ASP A 1031 -65.78 70.75 51.37
N ASP A 1032 -65.03 69.65 51.27
CA ASP A 1032 -63.56 69.61 51.12
C ASP A 1032 -62.70 70.36 52.18
N VAL A 1033 -63.28 70.73 53.32
CA VAL A 1033 -62.54 71.23 54.49
C VAL A 1033 -63.01 70.50 55.75
N ASP A 1034 -62.09 69.86 56.48
CA ASP A 1034 -62.39 69.23 57.76
C ASP A 1034 -62.54 70.32 58.86
N PRO A 1035 -63.70 70.45 59.53
CA PRO A 1035 -63.89 71.42 60.61
C PRO A 1035 -62.96 71.18 61.82
N ARG A 1036 -62.35 70.00 61.96
CA ARG A 1036 -61.31 69.73 62.98
C ARG A 1036 -60.00 70.44 62.68
N PHE A 1037 -59.76 70.85 61.45
CA PHE A 1037 -58.54 71.58 61.09
C PHE A 1037 -58.51 72.97 61.72
N GLU A 1038 -59.66 73.67 61.79
CA GLU A 1038 -59.76 74.93 62.54
C GLU A 1038 -59.57 74.73 64.05
N GLN A 1039 -60.15 73.66 64.62
CA GLN A 1039 -59.99 73.33 66.05
C GLN A 1039 -58.55 72.97 66.41
N ASN A 1040 -57.89 72.12 65.62
CA ASN A 1040 -56.51 71.74 65.83
C ASN A 1040 -55.56 72.91 65.56
N LYS A 1041 -55.87 73.80 64.60
CA LYS A 1041 -55.12 75.04 64.39
C LYS A 1041 -55.24 75.98 65.59
N THR A 1042 -56.44 76.10 66.19
CA THR A 1042 -56.61 76.90 67.41
C THR A 1042 -55.90 76.29 68.61
N GLU A 1043 -55.91 74.97 68.77
CA GLU A 1043 -55.12 74.29 69.81
C GLU A 1043 -53.61 74.43 69.58
N PHE A 1044 -53.14 74.30 68.34
CA PHE A 1044 -51.74 74.48 67.98
C PHE A 1044 -51.27 75.93 68.18
N GLU A 1045 -52.05 76.93 67.77
CA GLU A 1045 -51.78 78.35 68.04
C GLU A 1045 -51.80 78.66 69.54
N ARG A 1046 -52.66 77.97 70.32
CA ARG A 1046 -52.68 78.05 71.78
C ARG A 1046 -51.42 77.43 72.39
N PHE A 1047 -50.96 76.28 71.90
CA PHE A 1047 -49.72 75.66 72.35
C PHE A 1047 -48.48 76.46 71.95
N MET A 1048 -48.46 77.07 70.76
CA MET A 1048 -47.41 78.01 70.34
C MET A 1048 -47.38 79.27 71.23
N LYS A 1049 -48.54 79.86 71.56
CA LYS A 1049 -48.62 80.97 72.52
C LYS A 1049 -48.19 80.59 73.95
N LEU A 1050 -48.33 79.32 74.33
CA LEU A 1050 -47.82 78.79 75.60
C LEU A 1050 -46.31 78.53 75.57
N MET A 1051 -45.68 78.39 74.40
CA MET A 1051 -44.23 78.27 74.25
C MET A 1051 -43.51 79.61 74.06
N GLU A 1052 -44.20 80.66 73.57
CA GLU A 1052 -43.66 82.01 73.40
C GLU A 1052 -43.92 82.94 74.61
N GLY A 1053 -44.54 82.43 75.69
CA GLY A 1053 -44.86 83.16 76.93
C GLY A 1053 -43.91 82.86 78.09
#